data_AF-A0A7W7W404-F1
#
_entry.id   AF-A0A7W7W404-F1
#
_cell.length_a   1.000
_cell.length_b   1.000
_cell.length_c   1.000
_cell.angle_alpha   90.00
_cell.angle_beta   90.00
_cell.angle_gamma   90.00
#
_symmetry.space_group_name_H-M   'P 1'
#
loop_
_entity.id
_entity.type
_entity.pdbx_description
1 polymer ?
#
loop_
_entity_poly.entity_id
_entity_poly.type
_entity_poly.pdbx_seq_one_letter_code
_entity_poly.pdbx_strand_id
1 'polypeptide(L)'
;MGSPFTLPEFHLPHPARLNPHLERSRAHSTEWARDMGMLDTPTPDGGTVWDESALAAMDYALMCAYTHPDCDGPTLDLITDWYVWVFFFDDHFLEEFKYSRDLRGAQAYLDRLELFMVAEDEEPPEPANPAEAGLNDLWQRTIPMMSPEWRQRFTVRTHNLMVESMWELDNINRGRIANPIEYIQMRRRVGGAPWSASLVEVATGAEVPDDLAGTRPLRVLTDTFADAVHLRNDLFSYEREVLEEGENSNAILVFERFFDCSTQEAAERVNDLLTSRLVQFENTALGEVPALFADHASPPPEQLAVAAYAKGLQDWQAGGHEWHARSSRYMNDGAATATTRVLTGPTGLGSSGSRPRLGPIGPGMRRRARQHSQPVFTRVGHLPLPELYMPFAFRTNPGIDEARRYSVGWARSVGMFDSVPGVEIGGVWDERRYIGFDLAHCASMIHADADLDELKLSTDWLSWGTYGDDFFPAVFGGTRNLAAAKACVARLPAFMPLDAGTTPPPTNALERGLADLWSRTASPMTESARAEFRTAVEDMTQSWLWELENQAQHHVPDPVDYLEMRRGTFGSDMTMSLARLSRSGNVPSEVHDTRTIREMETAAQDYACFTNDVYSYQKEVEFEGEIHNIVVVVENFLEVDRLTARDIVADLMAARMRQFEHIISVDLPNLFEQYDLDEPARQALTRQADELKDWMSGIMEWHDKCVRYHEDQLLRDRGLAAPTGFAQRPTGLGTSAARTAELAGRRVPH
;
A
#
# COMPACT_ATOMS: atom_id res chain seq x y z
N MET A 1 -20.67 -21.84 23.78
CA MET A 1 -20.33 -20.55 24.43
C MET A 1 -21.01 -19.46 23.60
N GLY A 2 -21.12 -18.22 24.07
CA GLY A 2 -21.64 -17.14 23.21
C GLY A 2 -20.56 -16.69 22.22
N SER A 3 -20.96 -16.20 21.04
CA SER A 3 -20.06 -15.58 20.04
C SER A 3 -19.10 -14.58 20.72
N PRO A 4 -17.80 -14.56 20.36
CA PRO A 4 -16.79 -13.74 21.04
C PRO A 4 -17.05 -12.23 20.92
N PHE A 5 -17.76 -11.82 19.87
CA PHE A 5 -18.24 -10.45 19.65
C PHE A 5 -19.52 -10.47 18.81
N THR A 6 -20.18 -9.31 18.68
CA THR A 6 -21.28 -9.10 17.75
C THR A 6 -20.74 -8.53 16.45
N LEU A 7 -21.07 -9.16 15.32
CA LEU A 7 -20.65 -8.68 13.99
C LEU A 7 -21.03 -7.20 13.80
N PRO A 8 -20.11 -6.36 13.31
CA PRO A 8 -20.35 -4.93 13.14
C PRO A 8 -21.30 -4.64 11.96
N GLU A 9 -21.76 -3.39 11.86
CA GLU A 9 -22.52 -2.93 10.70
C GLU A 9 -21.57 -2.74 9.50
N PHE A 10 -21.67 -3.63 8.51
CA PHE A 10 -20.83 -3.59 7.31
C PHE A 10 -21.28 -2.51 6.31
N HIS A 11 -20.31 -1.87 5.66
CA HIS A 11 -20.56 -1.08 4.46
C HIS A 11 -20.71 -1.99 3.23
N LEU A 12 -21.92 -2.06 2.67
CA LEU A 12 -22.24 -2.89 1.50
C LEU A 12 -22.69 -1.99 0.33
N PRO A 13 -21.75 -1.47 -0.49
CA PRO A 13 -22.07 -0.51 -1.55
C PRO A 13 -22.81 -1.12 -2.74
N HIS A 14 -22.68 -2.44 -2.94
CA HIS A 14 -23.24 -3.16 -4.08
C HIS A 14 -24.08 -4.36 -3.62
N PRO A 15 -25.21 -4.67 -4.31
CA PRO A 15 -26.01 -5.83 -3.99
C PRO A 15 -25.36 -7.12 -4.52
N ALA A 16 -25.43 -8.20 -3.72
CA ALA A 16 -25.04 -9.52 -4.20
C ALA A 16 -26.01 -10.03 -5.28
N ARG A 17 -25.46 -10.74 -6.27
CA ARG A 17 -26.20 -11.35 -7.39
C ARG A 17 -25.79 -12.81 -7.49
N LEU A 18 -26.70 -13.67 -7.95
CA LEU A 18 -26.45 -15.10 -8.04
C LEU A 18 -26.44 -15.56 -9.50
N ASN A 19 -25.37 -16.27 -9.89
CA ASN A 19 -25.26 -16.88 -11.20
C ASN A 19 -26.34 -17.97 -11.39
N PRO A 20 -27.09 -17.98 -12.51
CA PRO A 20 -28.12 -18.99 -12.77
C PRO A 20 -27.58 -20.42 -12.96
N HIS A 21 -26.27 -20.60 -13.09
CA HIS A 21 -25.62 -21.89 -13.33
C HIS A 21 -25.15 -22.62 -12.06
N LEU A 22 -25.47 -22.12 -10.87
CA LEU A 22 -25.05 -22.71 -9.58
C LEU A 22 -25.21 -24.24 -9.49
N GLU A 23 -26.40 -24.77 -9.77
CA GLU A 23 -26.65 -26.21 -9.61
C GLU A 23 -25.85 -27.07 -10.59
N ARG A 24 -25.52 -26.51 -11.77
CA ARG A 24 -24.63 -27.16 -12.72
C ARG A 24 -23.22 -27.23 -12.14
N SER A 25 -22.68 -26.11 -11.64
CA SER A 25 -21.31 -26.06 -11.13
C SER A 25 -21.13 -26.89 -9.86
N ARG A 26 -22.16 -27.01 -9.00
CA ARG A 26 -22.13 -27.99 -7.90
C ARG A 26 -21.91 -29.41 -8.39
N ALA A 27 -22.69 -29.85 -9.39
CA ALA A 27 -22.57 -31.20 -9.93
C ALA A 27 -21.22 -31.41 -10.61
N HIS A 28 -20.81 -30.47 -11.48
CA HIS A 28 -19.55 -30.52 -12.21
C HIS A 28 -18.35 -30.57 -11.27
N SER A 29 -18.21 -29.61 -10.35
CA SER A 29 -17.02 -29.53 -9.49
C SER A 29 -16.93 -30.66 -8.47
N THR A 30 -18.05 -31.27 -8.08
CA THR A 30 -18.04 -32.50 -7.26
C THR A 30 -17.52 -33.70 -8.05
N GLU A 31 -17.91 -33.83 -9.32
CA GLU A 31 -17.38 -34.86 -10.22
C GLU A 31 -15.88 -34.65 -10.47
N TRP A 32 -15.50 -33.42 -10.80
CA TRP A 32 -14.11 -33.03 -11.03
C TRP A 32 -13.21 -33.29 -9.80
N ALA A 33 -13.63 -32.90 -8.59
CA ALA A 33 -12.87 -33.14 -7.36
C ALA A 33 -12.66 -34.64 -7.08
N ARG A 34 -13.64 -35.47 -7.45
CA ARG A 34 -13.52 -36.94 -7.36
C ARG A 34 -12.48 -37.47 -8.35
N ASP A 35 -12.53 -37.00 -9.60
CA ASP A 35 -11.60 -37.43 -10.65
C ASP A 35 -10.15 -37.03 -10.34
N MET A 36 -9.93 -35.89 -9.69
CA MET A 36 -8.61 -35.46 -9.22
C MET A 36 -8.12 -36.24 -7.98
N GLY A 37 -9.00 -37.01 -7.30
CA GLY A 37 -8.67 -37.77 -6.09
C GLY A 37 -8.76 -36.99 -4.77
N MET A 38 -9.33 -35.78 -4.78
CA MET A 38 -9.41 -34.92 -3.59
C MET A 38 -10.33 -35.49 -2.50
N LEU A 39 -11.39 -36.22 -2.88
CA LEU A 39 -12.41 -36.74 -1.96
C LEU A 39 -12.00 -38.03 -1.24
N ASP A 40 -10.86 -38.62 -1.61
CA ASP A 40 -10.36 -39.87 -1.04
C ASP A 40 -8.92 -39.73 -0.49
N THR A 41 -8.40 -38.49 -0.40
CA THR A 41 -7.04 -38.21 0.08
C THR A 41 -6.93 -38.49 1.57
N PRO A 42 -6.06 -39.42 2.03
CA PRO A 42 -5.94 -39.75 3.44
C PRO A 42 -5.24 -38.65 4.24
N THR A 43 -5.60 -38.48 5.51
CA THR A 43 -4.84 -37.67 6.48
C THR A 43 -3.86 -38.53 7.27
N PRO A 44 -2.76 -37.96 7.83
CA PRO A 44 -1.79 -38.72 8.63
C PRO A 44 -2.39 -39.43 9.86
N ASP A 45 -3.40 -38.83 10.50
CA ASP A 45 -4.05 -39.35 11.71
C ASP A 45 -5.22 -40.32 11.43
N GLY A 46 -5.51 -40.58 10.15
CA GLY A 46 -6.57 -41.46 9.69
C GLY A 46 -7.88 -40.71 9.41
N GLY A 47 -8.50 -41.03 8.27
CA GLY A 47 -9.64 -40.28 7.71
C GLY A 47 -9.32 -39.86 6.28
N THR A 48 -10.09 -38.90 5.76
CA THR A 48 -9.76 -38.22 4.51
C THR A 48 -9.72 -36.72 4.75
N VAL A 49 -8.93 -35.98 3.96
CA VAL A 49 -8.88 -34.51 4.00
C VAL A 49 -10.29 -33.98 3.78
N TRP A 50 -10.90 -34.34 2.66
CA TRP A 50 -12.31 -34.10 2.37
C TRP A 50 -13.05 -35.40 2.07
N ASP A 51 -14.37 -35.37 2.24
CA ASP A 51 -15.30 -36.29 1.60
C ASP A 51 -16.36 -35.49 0.83
N GLU A 52 -17.25 -36.18 0.09
CA GLU A 52 -18.30 -35.51 -0.69
C GLU A 52 -19.26 -34.69 0.18
N SER A 53 -19.50 -35.10 1.44
CA SER A 53 -20.38 -34.38 2.36
C SER A 53 -19.71 -33.10 2.87
N ALA A 54 -18.41 -33.14 3.15
CA ALA A 54 -17.62 -31.98 3.52
C ALA A 54 -17.60 -30.96 2.38
N LEU A 55 -17.28 -31.38 1.16
CA LEU A 55 -17.29 -30.49 -0.02
C LEU A 55 -18.66 -29.85 -0.24
N ALA A 56 -19.74 -30.64 -0.14
CA ALA A 56 -21.10 -30.12 -0.26
C ALA A 56 -21.48 -29.12 0.85
N ALA A 57 -20.97 -29.30 2.07
CA ALA A 57 -21.22 -28.38 3.19
C ALA A 57 -20.44 -27.06 3.08
N MET A 58 -19.27 -27.08 2.42
CA MET A 58 -18.48 -25.88 2.14
C MET A 58 -19.08 -25.05 1.00
N ASP A 59 -19.68 -25.73 0.00
CA ASP A 59 -20.45 -25.13 -1.10
C ASP A 59 -19.69 -24.00 -1.84
N TYR A 60 -18.48 -24.31 -2.32
CA TYR A 60 -17.66 -23.37 -3.10
C TYR A 60 -18.33 -22.94 -4.41
N ALA A 61 -19.21 -23.77 -4.97
CA ALA A 61 -20.02 -23.39 -6.11
C ALA A 61 -20.98 -22.24 -5.78
N LEU A 62 -21.57 -22.21 -4.58
CA LEU A 62 -22.39 -21.08 -4.13
C LEU A 62 -21.57 -19.81 -3.99
N MET A 63 -20.36 -19.90 -3.44
CA MET A 63 -19.43 -18.77 -3.39
C MET A 63 -19.15 -18.24 -4.79
N CYS A 64 -18.71 -19.11 -5.71
CA CYS A 64 -18.37 -18.73 -7.08
C CYS A 64 -19.56 -18.17 -7.85
N ALA A 65 -20.77 -18.72 -7.65
CA ALA A 65 -21.98 -18.21 -8.26
C ALA A 65 -22.35 -16.81 -7.75
N TYR A 66 -22.03 -16.49 -6.49
CA TYR A 66 -22.21 -15.16 -5.95
C TYR A 66 -21.15 -14.16 -6.43
N THR A 67 -19.89 -14.60 -6.53
CA THR A 67 -18.76 -13.73 -6.88
C THR A 67 -18.61 -13.52 -8.39
N HIS A 68 -19.09 -14.45 -9.21
CA HIS A 68 -19.04 -14.40 -10.68
C HIS A 68 -20.46 -14.52 -11.29
N PRO A 69 -21.36 -13.56 -11.01
CA PRO A 69 -22.78 -13.68 -11.37
C PRO A 69 -23.09 -13.62 -12.87
N ASP A 70 -22.15 -13.15 -13.70
CA ASP A 70 -22.40 -12.89 -15.13
C ASP A 70 -21.71 -13.86 -16.10
N CYS A 71 -20.76 -14.68 -15.62
CA CYS A 71 -20.08 -15.62 -16.51
C CYS A 71 -21.01 -16.76 -16.92
N ASP A 72 -20.73 -17.38 -18.07
CA ASP A 72 -21.51 -18.53 -18.52
C ASP A 72 -21.20 -19.78 -17.68
N GLY A 73 -22.00 -20.83 -17.88
CA GLY A 73 -21.86 -22.06 -17.10
C GLY A 73 -20.49 -22.74 -17.21
N PRO A 74 -19.89 -22.94 -18.42
CA PRO A 74 -18.55 -23.53 -18.53
C PRO A 74 -17.46 -22.71 -17.83
N THR A 75 -17.55 -21.37 -17.90
CA THR A 75 -16.62 -20.50 -17.18
C THR A 75 -16.85 -20.61 -15.67
N LEU A 76 -18.10 -20.65 -15.19
CA LEU A 76 -18.39 -20.83 -13.77
C LEU A 76 -17.86 -22.17 -13.24
N ASP A 77 -17.98 -23.24 -14.02
CA ASP A 77 -17.44 -24.56 -13.70
C ASP A 77 -15.91 -24.49 -13.53
N LEU A 78 -15.19 -23.92 -14.51
CA LEU A 78 -13.73 -23.74 -14.43
C LEU A 78 -13.31 -22.91 -13.21
N ILE A 79 -13.98 -21.78 -12.98
CA ILE A 79 -13.69 -20.92 -11.83
C ILE A 79 -13.97 -21.66 -10.52
N THR A 80 -15.07 -22.41 -10.44
CA THR A 80 -15.39 -23.21 -9.24
C THR A 80 -14.33 -24.27 -9.01
N ASP A 81 -13.87 -24.98 -10.04
CA ASP A 81 -12.81 -25.98 -9.93
C ASP A 81 -11.50 -25.35 -9.41
N TRP A 82 -11.14 -24.13 -9.85
CA TRP A 82 -10.01 -23.38 -9.31
C TRP A 82 -10.14 -23.09 -7.81
N TYR A 83 -11.34 -22.67 -7.35
CA TYR A 83 -11.55 -22.45 -5.91
C TYR A 83 -11.58 -23.76 -5.11
N VAL A 84 -12.16 -24.83 -5.65
CA VAL A 84 -12.11 -26.16 -5.04
C VAL A 84 -10.65 -26.59 -4.86
N TRP A 85 -9.82 -26.39 -5.89
CA TRP A 85 -8.38 -26.68 -5.82
C TRP A 85 -7.65 -25.87 -4.75
N VAL A 86 -7.83 -24.54 -4.70
CA VAL A 86 -7.04 -23.71 -3.76
C VAL A 86 -7.38 -24.02 -2.30
N PHE A 87 -8.66 -24.24 -2.00
CA PHE A 87 -9.07 -24.62 -0.65
C PHE A 87 -8.65 -26.06 -0.30
N PHE A 88 -8.67 -26.98 -1.26
CA PHE A 88 -8.15 -28.33 -1.03
C PHE A 88 -6.65 -28.29 -0.77
N PHE A 89 -5.90 -27.50 -1.54
CA PHE A 89 -4.48 -27.30 -1.35
C PHE A 89 -4.18 -26.78 0.06
N ASP A 90 -4.90 -25.78 0.55
CA ASP A 90 -4.69 -25.21 1.89
C ASP A 90 -4.98 -26.23 2.99
N ASP A 91 -6.11 -26.95 2.92
CA ASP A 91 -6.48 -27.98 3.90
C ASP A 91 -5.50 -29.18 3.85
N HIS A 92 -5.08 -29.61 2.65
CA HIS A 92 -4.08 -30.67 2.50
C HIS A 92 -2.71 -30.25 3.03
N PHE A 93 -2.29 -29.00 2.78
CA PHE A 93 -1.05 -28.46 3.29
C PHE A 93 -1.08 -28.34 4.83
N LEU A 94 -2.22 -27.97 5.41
CA LEU A 94 -2.45 -27.94 6.86
C LEU A 94 -2.22 -29.34 7.47
N GLU A 95 -2.87 -30.36 6.93
CA GLU A 95 -2.81 -31.74 7.39
C GLU A 95 -1.40 -32.35 7.31
N GLU A 96 -0.70 -32.12 6.19
CA GLU A 96 0.63 -32.71 5.96
C GLU A 96 1.76 -31.95 6.68
N PHE A 97 1.72 -30.62 6.66
CA PHE A 97 2.89 -29.79 7.02
C PHE A 97 2.68 -28.87 8.23
N LYS A 98 1.49 -28.29 8.43
CA LYS A 98 1.29 -27.32 9.54
C LYS A 98 1.27 -28.03 10.90
N TYR A 99 0.59 -29.18 11.04
CA TYR A 99 0.61 -29.94 12.29
C TYR A 99 1.99 -30.55 12.61
N SER A 100 2.66 -31.08 11.59
CA SER A 100 4.00 -31.69 11.72
C SER A 100 5.12 -30.65 11.87
N ARG A 101 4.87 -29.42 11.43
CA ARG A 101 5.82 -28.29 11.39
C ARG A 101 7.04 -28.58 10.50
N ASP A 102 6.87 -29.38 9.45
CA ASP A 102 7.94 -29.74 8.51
C ASP A 102 8.16 -28.67 7.43
N LEU A 103 8.98 -27.66 7.76
CA LEU A 103 9.33 -26.57 6.84
C LEU A 103 10.07 -27.05 5.57
N ARG A 104 10.87 -28.11 5.65
CA ARG A 104 11.64 -28.59 4.47
C ARG A 104 10.75 -29.39 3.53
N GLY A 105 9.90 -30.24 4.07
CA GLY A 105 8.88 -30.96 3.31
C GLY A 105 7.92 -29.99 2.61
N ALA A 106 7.46 -28.96 3.34
CA ALA A 106 6.62 -27.91 2.80
C ALA A 106 7.28 -27.19 1.62
N GLN A 107 8.52 -26.71 1.76
CA GLN A 107 9.22 -26.03 0.66
C GLN A 107 9.35 -26.95 -0.58
N ALA A 108 9.79 -28.19 -0.40
CA ALA A 108 9.96 -29.14 -1.50
C ALA A 108 8.62 -29.47 -2.22
N TYR A 109 7.51 -29.47 -1.48
CA TYR A 109 6.17 -29.65 -2.04
C TYR A 109 5.73 -28.44 -2.87
N LEU A 110 5.96 -27.21 -2.39
CA LEU A 110 5.65 -25.98 -3.12
C LEU A 110 6.52 -25.83 -4.37
N ASP A 111 7.83 -26.05 -4.27
CA ASP A 111 8.77 -26.02 -5.41
C ASP A 111 8.33 -26.98 -6.52
N ARG A 112 7.76 -28.13 -6.14
CA ARG A 112 7.28 -29.13 -7.09
C ARG A 112 5.94 -28.72 -7.73
N LEU A 113 5.04 -28.07 -7.00
CA LEU A 113 3.77 -27.57 -7.54
C LEU A 113 3.99 -26.52 -8.64
N GLU A 114 5.00 -25.66 -8.50
CA GLU A 114 5.35 -24.65 -9.51
C GLU A 114 5.67 -25.26 -10.88
N LEU A 115 6.18 -26.50 -10.91
CA LEU A 115 6.50 -27.23 -12.15
C LEU A 115 5.27 -27.62 -12.98
N PHE A 116 4.05 -27.36 -12.51
CA PHE A 116 2.81 -27.64 -13.25
C PHE A 116 2.26 -26.40 -13.97
N MET A 117 2.79 -25.20 -13.72
CA MET A 117 2.42 -23.96 -14.40
C MET A 117 3.34 -23.66 -15.60
N VAL A 118 3.50 -24.65 -16.48
CA VAL A 118 4.47 -24.62 -17.60
C VAL A 118 3.97 -23.87 -18.83
N ALA A 119 4.89 -23.48 -19.72
CA ALA A 119 4.52 -22.94 -21.04
C ALA A 119 3.86 -24.01 -21.94
N GLU A 120 3.19 -23.59 -23.02
CA GLU A 120 2.46 -24.50 -23.93
C GLU A 120 3.36 -25.56 -24.60
N ASP A 121 4.66 -25.31 -24.72
CA ASP A 121 5.65 -26.17 -25.34
C ASP A 121 6.47 -27.01 -24.35
N GLU A 122 6.17 -26.89 -23.06
CA GLU A 122 6.83 -27.62 -21.97
C GLU A 122 5.91 -28.73 -21.43
N GLU A 123 6.52 -29.84 -21.01
CA GLU A 123 5.78 -30.97 -20.44
C GLU A 123 5.95 -30.95 -18.91
N PRO A 124 4.86 -30.85 -18.13
CA PRO A 124 4.94 -30.89 -16.68
C PRO A 124 5.31 -32.31 -16.22
N PRO A 125 5.84 -32.48 -15.00
CA PRO A 125 6.08 -33.81 -14.45
C PRO A 125 4.76 -34.59 -14.26
N GLU A 126 4.85 -35.91 -14.12
CA GLU A 126 3.68 -36.73 -13.75
C GLU A 126 3.16 -36.35 -12.35
N PRO A 127 1.86 -36.02 -12.19
CA PRO A 127 1.27 -35.71 -10.89
C PRO A 127 1.41 -36.85 -9.89
N ALA A 128 1.89 -36.54 -8.69
CA ALA A 128 2.07 -37.50 -7.60
C ALA A 128 0.95 -37.44 -6.53
N ASN A 129 0.18 -36.36 -6.51
CA ASN A 129 -0.90 -36.14 -5.55
C ASN A 129 -2.06 -35.33 -6.18
N PRO A 130 -3.24 -35.26 -5.52
CA PRO A 130 -4.41 -34.55 -6.05
C PRO A 130 -4.25 -33.05 -6.26
N ALA A 131 -3.41 -32.37 -5.48
CA ALA A 131 -3.13 -30.95 -5.69
C ALA A 131 -2.32 -30.71 -6.98
N GLU A 132 -1.29 -31.53 -7.22
CA GLU A 132 -0.54 -31.54 -8.49
C GLU A 132 -1.46 -31.86 -9.68
N ALA A 133 -2.31 -32.88 -9.55
CA ALA A 133 -3.23 -33.29 -10.62
C ALA A 133 -4.24 -32.20 -10.96
N GLY A 134 -4.83 -31.57 -9.94
CA GLY A 134 -5.77 -30.47 -10.10
C GLY A 134 -5.11 -29.24 -10.74
N LEU A 135 -3.90 -28.85 -10.30
CA LEU A 135 -3.19 -27.70 -10.86
C LEU A 135 -2.85 -27.93 -12.34
N ASN A 136 -2.41 -29.14 -12.70
CA ASN A 136 -2.13 -29.52 -14.07
C ASN A 136 -3.38 -29.38 -14.97
N ASP A 137 -4.52 -29.97 -14.58
CA ASP A 137 -5.77 -29.89 -15.34
C ASP A 137 -6.25 -28.44 -15.50
N LEU A 138 -6.28 -27.70 -14.39
CA LEU A 138 -6.76 -26.32 -14.36
C LEU A 138 -5.90 -25.39 -15.21
N TRP A 139 -4.59 -25.55 -15.16
CA TRP A 139 -3.66 -24.78 -15.98
C TRP A 139 -3.89 -25.04 -17.47
N GLN A 140 -3.96 -26.31 -17.88
CA GLN A 140 -4.20 -26.70 -19.28
C GLN A 140 -5.55 -26.20 -19.81
N ARG A 141 -6.58 -26.12 -18.97
CA ARG A 141 -7.90 -25.56 -19.32
C ARG A 141 -7.91 -24.04 -19.41
N THR A 142 -7.02 -23.36 -18.68
CA THR A 142 -7.02 -21.89 -18.55
C THR A 142 -6.09 -21.22 -19.55
N ILE A 143 -4.87 -21.73 -19.76
CA ILE A 143 -3.88 -21.08 -20.62
C ILE A 143 -4.37 -20.78 -22.05
N PRO A 144 -5.17 -21.63 -22.75
CA PRO A 144 -5.58 -21.33 -24.12
C PRO A 144 -6.49 -20.11 -24.24
N MET A 145 -7.06 -19.66 -23.11
CA MET A 145 -7.98 -18.52 -23.04
C MET A 145 -7.27 -17.19 -22.78
N MET A 146 -6.03 -17.22 -22.27
CA MET A 146 -5.38 -16.06 -21.65
C MET A 146 -4.07 -15.67 -22.35
N SER A 147 -3.75 -14.37 -22.35
CA SER A 147 -2.50 -13.84 -22.90
C SER A 147 -1.23 -14.31 -22.16
N PRO A 148 -0.05 -14.32 -22.81
CA PRO A 148 1.23 -14.57 -22.14
C PRO A 148 1.48 -13.65 -20.93
N GLU A 149 1.09 -12.37 -21.05
CA GLU A 149 1.24 -11.37 -20.00
C GLU A 149 0.38 -11.72 -18.78
N TRP A 150 -0.88 -12.12 -18.99
CA TRP A 150 -1.73 -12.59 -17.90
C TRP A 150 -1.17 -13.87 -17.26
N ARG A 151 -0.68 -14.83 -18.05
CA ARG A 151 -0.10 -16.08 -17.54
C ARG A 151 1.09 -15.82 -16.63
N GLN A 152 1.96 -14.88 -16.99
CA GLN A 152 3.08 -14.46 -16.14
C GLN A 152 2.57 -13.87 -14.80
N ARG A 153 1.61 -12.94 -14.84
CA ARG A 153 1.04 -12.34 -13.63
C ARG A 153 0.36 -13.38 -12.73
N PHE A 154 -0.38 -14.31 -13.31
CA PHE A 154 -1.06 -15.36 -12.56
C PHE A 154 -0.08 -16.34 -11.91
N THR A 155 0.98 -16.74 -12.63
CA THR A 155 2.04 -17.60 -12.08
C THR A 155 2.70 -16.97 -10.86
N VAL A 156 3.04 -15.68 -10.93
CA VAL A 156 3.60 -14.94 -9.79
C VAL A 156 2.60 -14.89 -8.61
N ARG A 157 1.31 -14.68 -8.88
CA ARG A 157 0.27 -14.66 -7.83
C ARG A 157 0.05 -16.03 -7.20
N THR A 158 0.12 -17.11 -7.97
CA THR A 158 0.05 -18.48 -7.44
C THR A 158 1.28 -18.82 -6.61
N HIS A 159 2.49 -18.46 -7.04
CA HIS A 159 3.70 -18.56 -6.22
C HIS A 159 3.53 -17.81 -4.88
N ASN A 160 3.07 -16.55 -4.93
CA ASN A 160 2.90 -15.76 -3.72
C ASN A 160 1.88 -16.37 -2.74
N LEU A 161 0.79 -16.94 -3.27
CA LEU A 161 -0.21 -17.70 -2.50
C LEU A 161 0.42 -18.91 -1.80
N MET A 162 1.25 -19.67 -2.52
CA MET A 162 1.95 -20.82 -1.95
C MET A 162 2.93 -20.42 -0.83
N VAL A 163 3.63 -19.30 -1.00
CA VAL A 163 4.57 -18.78 0.01
C VAL A 163 3.85 -18.26 1.28
N GLU A 164 2.55 -17.94 1.22
CA GLU A 164 1.75 -17.59 2.41
C GLU A 164 1.80 -18.66 3.48
N SER A 165 1.60 -19.91 3.07
CA SER A 165 1.52 -21.03 3.99
C SER A 165 2.81 -21.21 4.79
N MET A 166 3.96 -20.84 4.22
CA MET A 166 5.26 -20.81 4.90
C MET A 166 5.36 -19.68 5.93
N TRP A 167 4.79 -18.51 5.63
CA TRP A 167 4.76 -17.37 6.55
C TRP A 167 3.90 -17.63 7.78
N GLU A 168 2.68 -18.14 7.57
CA GLU A 168 1.76 -18.50 8.65
C GLU A 168 2.38 -19.55 9.57
N LEU A 169 2.99 -20.59 8.99
CA LEU A 169 3.66 -21.65 9.73
C LEU A 169 4.80 -21.12 10.60
N ASP A 170 5.58 -20.15 10.13
CA ASP A 170 6.63 -19.50 10.92
C ASP A 170 6.04 -18.70 12.11
N ASN A 171 4.96 -17.94 11.90
CA ASN A 171 4.31 -17.18 12.97
C ASN A 171 3.70 -18.08 14.05
N ILE A 172 3.02 -19.16 13.64
CA ILE A 172 2.47 -20.19 14.54
C ILE A 172 3.59 -20.83 15.36
N ASN A 173 4.69 -21.23 14.70
CA ASN A 173 5.83 -21.86 15.37
C ASN A 173 6.46 -20.96 16.44
N ARG A 174 6.47 -19.65 16.21
CA ARG A 174 7.09 -18.65 17.10
C ARG A 174 6.11 -18.04 18.11
N GLY A 175 4.80 -18.31 17.99
CA GLY A 175 3.76 -17.65 18.79
C GLY A 175 3.76 -16.12 18.59
N ARG A 176 4.09 -15.66 17.38
CA ARG A 176 4.29 -14.25 17.06
C ARG A 176 3.04 -13.67 16.44
N ILE A 177 2.61 -12.51 16.94
CA ILE A 177 1.51 -11.72 16.37
C ILE A 177 2.13 -10.52 15.66
N ALA A 178 1.75 -10.31 14.40
CA ALA A 178 2.23 -9.19 13.59
C ALA A 178 1.71 -7.84 14.14
N ASN A 179 2.40 -6.74 13.82
CA ASN A 179 1.85 -5.40 14.03
C ASN A 179 0.85 -5.03 12.91
N PRO A 180 -0.04 -4.03 13.08
CA PRO A 180 -1.06 -3.70 12.08
C PRO A 180 -0.51 -3.40 10.67
N ILE A 181 0.65 -2.75 10.57
CA ILE A 181 1.28 -2.41 9.27
C ILE A 181 1.83 -3.67 8.59
N GLU A 182 2.58 -4.49 9.34
CA GLU A 182 3.09 -5.76 8.84
C GLU A 182 1.95 -6.67 8.40
N TYR A 183 0.87 -6.73 9.19
CA TYR A 183 -0.26 -7.59 8.93
C TYR A 183 -0.92 -7.31 7.58
N ILE A 184 -1.28 -6.05 7.31
CA ILE A 184 -1.92 -5.64 6.05
C ILE A 184 -0.97 -5.88 4.87
N GLN A 185 0.30 -5.50 5.01
CA GLN A 185 1.31 -5.68 3.97
C GLN A 185 1.49 -7.18 3.62
N MET A 186 1.51 -8.04 4.63
CA MET A 186 1.66 -9.48 4.43
C MET A 186 0.41 -10.10 3.81
N ARG A 187 -0.77 -9.94 4.41
CA ARG A 187 -2.02 -10.52 3.89
C ARG A 187 -2.29 -10.09 2.45
N ARG A 188 -1.97 -8.85 2.07
CA ARG A 188 -2.10 -8.43 0.68
C ARG A 188 -1.16 -9.17 -0.28
N ARG A 189 0.08 -9.41 0.12
CA ARG A 189 1.07 -10.00 -0.79
C ARG A 189 0.87 -11.50 -0.96
N VAL A 190 0.69 -12.19 0.15
CA VAL A 190 0.69 -13.66 0.16
C VAL A 190 -0.73 -14.23 0.17
N GLY A 191 -1.73 -13.44 0.53
CA GLY A 191 -3.14 -13.85 0.53
C GLY A 191 -3.68 -14.38 -0.80
N GLY A 192 -4.72 -15.21 -0.72
CA GLY A 192 -5.47 -15.71 -1.90
C GLY A 192 -6.34 -14.68 -2.65
N ALA A 193 -6.46 -13.44 -2.16
CA ALA A 193 -7.31 -12.44 -2.78
C ALA A 193 -6.73 -11.83 -4.08
N PRO A 194 -5.44 -11.42 -4.16
CA PRO A 194 -4.81 -11.08 -5.44
C PRO A 194 -4.93 -12.18 -6.49
N TRP A 195 -4.80 -13.45 -6.07
CA TRP A 195 -5.01 -14.61 -6.94
C TRP A 195 -6.47 -14.68 -7.44
N SER A 196 -7.43 -14.50 -6.54
CA SER A 196 -8.86 -14.40 -6.87
C SER A 196 -9.18 -13.27 -7.85
N ALA A 197 -8.48 -12.13 -7.72
CA ALA A 197 -8.62 -11.00 -8.64
C ALA A 197 -8.21 -11.37 -10.07
N SER A 198 -7.18 -12.19 -10.28
CA SER A 198 -6.84 -12.66 -11.63
C SER A 198 -7.92 -13.54 -12.26
N LEU A 199 -8.61 -14.35 -11.45
CA LEU A 199 -9.72 -15.17 -11.93
C LEU A 199 -10.93 -14.32 -12.37
N VAL A 200 -11.06 -13.08 -11.89
CA VAL A 200 -12.07 -12.15 -12.40
C VAL A 200 -11.83 -11.80 -13.88
N GLU A 201 -10.58 -11.67 -14.32
CA GLU A 201 -10.27 -11.43 -15.74
C GLU A 201 -10.73 -12.61 -16.61
N VAL A 202 -10.52 -13.84 -16.14
CA VAL A 202 -10.99 -15.08 -16.79
C VAL A 202 -12.52 -15.11 -16.83
N ALA A 203 -13.19 -14.85 -15.70
CA ALA A 203 -14.63 -14.91 -15.58
C ALA A 203 -15.37 -13.85 -16.41
N THR A 204 -14.76 -12.67 -16.57
CA THR A 204 -15.33 -11.57 -17.36
C THR A 204 -14.97 -11.65 -18.84
N GLY A 205 -13.98 -12.47 -19.21
CA GLY A 205 -13.40 -12.50 -20.56
C GLY A 205 -12.74 -11.17 -20.95
N ALA A 206 -12.23 -10.44 -19.96
CA ALA A 206 -11.73 -9.08 -20.10
C ALA A 206 -10.43 -8.92 -19.31
N GLU A 207 -9.30 -9.11 -20.00
CA GLU A 207 -7.99 -8.90 -19.43
C GLU A 207 -7.67 -7.42 -19.26
N VAL A 208 -7.04 -7.08 -18.14
CA VAL A 208 -6.46 -5.76 -17.95
C VAL A 208 -5.24 -5.62 -18.89
N PRO A 209 -5.16 -4.57 -19.71
CA PRO A 209 -4.01 -4.32 -20.58
C PRO A 209 -2.72 -4.24 -19.77
N ASP A 210 -1.65 -4.89 -20.25
CA ASP A 210 -0.43 -5.05 -19.48
C ASP A 210 0.27 -3.71 -19.15
N ASP A 211 0.23 -2.76 -20.10
CA ASP A 211 0.75 -1.40 -19.92
C ASP A 211 -0.02 -0.59 -18.86
N LEU A 212 -1.28 -0.95 -18.59
CA LEU A 212 -2.09 -0.36 -17.53
C LEU A 212 -2.02 -1.16 -16.22
N ALA A 213 -1.79 -2.48 -16.27
CA ALA A 213 -1.82 -3.37 -15.12
C ALA A 213 -0.82 -2.97 -14.01
N GLY A 214 0.35 -2.47 -14.41
CA GLY A 214 1.39 -1.98 -13.47
C GLY A 214 1.13 -0.58 -12.91
N THR A 215 0.15 0.15 -13.44
CA THR A 215 -0.11 1.54 -13.01
C THR A 215 -0.69 1.57 -11.60
N ARG A 216 -0.41 2.64 -10.85
CA ARG A 216 -0.88 2.78 -9.47
C ARG A 216 -2.39 2.56 -9.34
N PRO A 217 -3.29 3.20 -10.14
CA PRO A 217 -4.73 3.03 -9.93
C PRO A 217 -5.19 1.56 -10.03
N LEU A 218 -4.62 0.75 -10.94
CA LEU A 218 -5.01 -0.66 -11.06
C LEU A 218 -4.42 -1.55 -9.97
N ARG A 219 -3.22 -1.21 -9.48
CA ARG A 219 -2.67 -1.82 -8.26
C ARG A 219 -3.57 -1.52 -7.06
N VAL A 220 -3.92 -0.24 -6.84
CA VAL A 220 -4.81 0.17 -5.73
C VAL A 220 -6.17 -0.51 -5.80
N LEU A 221 -6.78 -0.69 -6.98
CA LEU A 221 -8.02 -1.47 -7.12
C LEU A 221 -7.86 -2.92 -6.64
N THR A 222 -6.79 -3.59 -7.07
CA THR A 222 -6.52 -4.98 -6.70
C THR A 222 -6.20 -5.11 -5.21
N ASP A 223 -5.47 -4.13 -4.68
CA ASP A 223 -4.99 -4.08 -3.31
C ASP A 223 -6.09 -3.76 -2.31
N THR A 224 -6.93 -2.75 -2.59
CA THR A 224 -8.11 -2.44 -1.77
C THR A 224 -9.14 -3.57 -1.80
N PHE A 225 -9.28 -4.24 -2.95
CA PHE A 225 -10.04 -5.49 -3.05
C PHE A 225 -9.45 -6.55 -2.12
N ALA A 226 -8.15 -6.85 -2.24
CA ALA A 226 -7.48 -7.86 -1.43
C ALA A 226 -7.65 -7.60 0.07
N ASP A 227 -7.33 -6.39 0.53
CA ASP A 227 -7.47 -6.00 1.92
C ASP A 227 -8.93 -6.18 2.40
N ALA A 228 -9.91 -5.78 1.58
CA ALA A 228 -11.32 -5.89 1.94
C ALA A 228 -11.81 -7.35 2.04
N VAL A 229 -11.29 -8.24 1.18
CA VAL A 229 -11.57 -9.67 1.24
C VAL A 229 -11.02 -10.27 2.53
N HIS A 230 -9.74 -10.03 2.83
CA HIS A 230 -9.07 -10.60 4.00
C HIS A 230 -9.64 -10.08 5.32
N LEU A 231 -9.81 -8.75 5.46
CA LEU A 231 -10.37 -8.15 6.67
C LEU A 231 -11.79 -8.64 6.95
N ARG A 232 -12.58 -8.88 5.90
CA ARG A 232 -13.91 -9.47 6.06
C ARG A 232 -13.82 -10.91 6.49
N ASN A 233 -12.97 -11.71 5.85
CA ASN A 233 -12.76 -13.09 6.23
C ASN A 233 -12.40 -13.18 7.73
N ASP A 234 -11.44 -12.37 8.19
CA ASP A 234 -11.04 -12.30 9.60
C ASP A 234 -12.20 -12.02 10.56
N LEU A 235 -13.15 -11.16 10.17
CA LEU A 235 -14.34 -10.84 10.96
C LEU A 235 -15.32 -12.01 11.06
N PHE A 236 -15.42 -12.84 10.03
CA PHE A 236 -16.30 -14.02 10.04
C PHE A 236 -15.62 -15.27 10.61
N SER A 237 -14.29 -15.37 10.50
CA SER A 237 -13.54 -16.57 10.84
C SER A 237 -12.91 -16.54 12.23
N TYR A 238 -12.85 -15.39 12.91
CA TYR A 238 -12.13 -15.22 14.19
C TYR A 238 -12.39 -16.32 15.23
N GLU A 239 -13.65 -16.69 15.47
CA GLU A 239 -13.98 -17.69 16.51
C GLU A 239 -13.29 -19.02 16.20
N ARG A 240 -13.39 -19.49 14.96
CA ARG A 240 -12.75 -20.72 14.49
C ARG A 240 -11.23 -20.58 14.47
N GLU A 241 -10.71 -19.62 13.72
CA GLU A 241 -9.27 -19.48 13.47
C GLU A 241 -8.49 -19.18 14.75
N VAL A 242 -8.94 -18.23 15.56
CA VAL A 242 -8.18 -17.78 16.73
C VAL A 242 -8.46 -18.63 17.97
N LEU A 243 -9.71 -19.03 18.21
CA LEU A 243 -10.06 -19.74 19.46
C LEU A 243 -9.98 -21.27 19.33
N GLU A 244 -10.21 -21.83 18.15
CA GLU A 244 -10.21 -23.28 17.92
C GLU A 244 -8.89 -23.76 17.29
N GLU A 245 -8.42 -23.09 16.24
CA GLU A 245 -7.23 -23.50 15.47
C GLU A 245 -5.92 -22.90 16.02
N GLY A 246 -5.99 -21.78 16.75
CA GLY A 246 -4.82 -21.11 17.33
C GLY A 246 -4.02 -20.28 16.33
N GLU A 247 -4.67 -19.79 15.27
CA GLU A 247 -4.09 -18.91 14.26
C GLU A 247 -3.68 -17.56 14.87
N ASN A 248 -2.49 -17.08 14.50
CA ASN A 248 -1.95 -15.79 14.95
C ASN A 248 -2.11 -14.68 13.90
N SER A 249 -2.59 -15.03 12.70
CA SER A 249 -2.68 -14.17 11.51
C SER A 249 -4.11 -13.71 11.25
N ASN A 250 -4.78 -13.13 12.27
CA ASN A 250 -6.11 -12.53 12.16
C ASN A 250 -6.11 -11.05 12.59
N ALA A 251 -6.74 -10.17 11.80
CA ALA A 251 -6.73 -8.72 12.05
C ALA A 251 -7.29 -8.32 13.42
N ILE A 252 -8.32 -9.02 13.91
CA ILE A 252 -8.92 -8.71 15.21
C ILE A 252 -7.88 -8.97 16.30
N LEU A 253 -7.21 -10.12 16.27
CA LEU A 253 -6.16 -10.46 17.24
C LEU A 253 -5.02 -9.43 17.20
N VAL A 254 -4.59 -9.03 15.99
CA VAL A 254 -3.57 -7.99 15.82
C VAL A 254 -4.01 -6.66 16.45
N PHE A 255 -5.26 -6.25 16.24
CA PHE A 255 -5.78 -4.98 16.76
C PHE A 255 -6.04 -5.05 18.28
N GLU A 256 -6.51 -6.18 18.80
CA GLU A 256 -6.65 -6.43 20.24
C GLU A 256 -5.31 -6.24 20.95
N ARG A 257 -4.24 -6.84 20.42
CA ARG A 257 -2.90 -6.77 21.01
C ARG A 257 -2.26 -5.40 20.86
N PHE A 258 -2.40 -4.78 19.69
CA PHE A 258 -1.77 -3.49 19.43
C PHE A 258 -2.45 -2.36 20.21
N PHE A 259 -3.77 -2.29 20.22
CA PHE A 259 -4.52 -1.24 20.91
C PHE A 259 -4.84 -1.55 22.38
N ASP A 260 -4.46 -2.73 22.88
CA ASP A 260 -4.82 -3.25 24.22
C ASP A 260 -6.33 -3.06 24.52
N CYS A 261 -7.16 -3.54 23.59
CA CYS A 261 -8.61 -3.33 23.64
C CYS A 261 -9.38 -4.66 23.63
N SER A 262 -10.69 -4.59 23.89
CA SER A 262 -11.55 -5.77 23.85
C SER A 262 -11.74 -6.31 22.43
N THR A 263 -12.11 -7.59 22.31
CA THR A 263 -12.41 -8.23 21.02
C THR A 263 -13.47 -7.49 20.21
N GLN A 264 -14.51 -6.98 20.88
CA GLN A 264 -15.56 -6.19 20.25
C GLN A 264 -15.01 -4.89 19.66
N GLU A 265 -14.20 -4.17 20.43
CA GLU A 265 -13.58 -2.91 20.01
C GLU A 265 -12.55 -3.10 18.88
N ALA A 266 -11.85 -4.23 18.87
CA ALA A 266 -10.95 -4.60 17.78
C ALA A 266 -11.74 -4.96 16.51
N ALA A 267 -12.81 -5.75 16.62
CA ALA A 267 -13.68 -6.09 15.50
C ALA A 267 -14.31 -4.85 14.85
N GLU A 268 -14.72 -3.86 15.66
CA GLU A 268 -15.22 -2.58 15.15
C GLU A 268 -14.16 -1.80 14.37
N ARG A 269 -12.93 -1.70 14.89
CA ARG A 269 -11.81 -1.04 14.19
C ARG A 269 -11.38 -1.76 12.91
N VAL A 270 -11.40 -3.09 12.90
CA VAL A 270 -11.16 -3.90 11.70
C VAL A 270 -12.23 -3.62 10.65
N ASN A 271 -13.50 -3.48 11.06
CA ASN A 271 -14.58 -3.10 10.15
C ASN A 271 -14.49 -1.64 9.66
N ASP A 272 -13.98 -0.72 10.47
CA ASP A 272 -13.68 0.65 10.03
C ASP A 272 -12.57 0.66 8.97
N LEU A 273 -11.54 -0.20 9.13
CA LEU A 273 -10.51 -0.37 8.12
C LEU A 273 -11.08 -0.97 6.84
N LEU A 274 -11.84 -2.07 6.95
CA LEU A 274 -12.57 -2.67 5.83
C LEU A 274 -13.42 -1.64 5.09
N THR A 275 -14.21 -0.86 5.82
CA THR A 275 -15.04 0.22 5.25
C THR A 275 -14.18 1.25 4.53
N SER A 276 -13.03 1.62 5.11
CA SER A 276 -12.11 2.57 4.48
C SER A 276 -11.52 2.03 3.18
N ARG A 277 -11.12 0.75 3.13
CA ARG A 277 -10.60 0.12 1.91
C ARG A 277 -11.66 0.04 0.81
N LEU A 278 -12.92 -0.25 1.17
CA LEU A 278 -14.05 -0.19 0.23
C LEU A 278 -14.28 1.22 -0.33
N VAL A 279 -14.20 2.25 0.51
CA VAL A 279 -14.34 3.64 0.04
C VAL A 279 -13.17 4.05 -0.86
N GLN A 280 -11.95 3.59 -0.55
CA GLN A 280 -10.78 3.83 -1.41
C GLN A 280 -10.92 3.11 -2.75
N PHE A 281 -11.38 1.86 -2.76
CA PHE A 281 -11.71 1.13 -3.99
C PHE A 281 -12.67 1.94 -4.89
N GLU A 282 -13.75 2.48 -4.32
CA GLU A 282 -14.71 3.31 -5.05
C GLU A 282 -14.09 4.61 -5.58
N ASN A 283 -13.25 5.27 -4.77
CA ASN A 283 -12.54 6.49 -5.17
C ASN A 283 -11.63 6.23 -6.37
N THR A 284 -10.85 5.16 -6.31
CA THR A 284 -9.96 4.78 -7.41
C THR A 284 -10.75 4.39 -8.65
N ALA A 285 -11.80 3.56 -8.51
CA ALA A 285 -12.61 3.12 -9.65
C ALA A 285 -13.33 4.27 -10.37
N LEU A 286 -13.82 5.27 -9.62
CA LEU A 286 -14.66 6.34 -10.16
C LEU A 286 -13.90 7.66 -10.42
N GLY A 287 -12.74 7.87 -9.79
CA GLY A 287 -11.93 9.07 -9.92
C GLY A 287 -10.63 8.81 -10.66
N GLU A 288 -9.78 7.93 -10.12
CA GLU A 288 -8.41 7.74 -10.62
C GLU A 288 -8.36 6.96 -11.95
N VAL A 289 -9.17 5.91 -12.12
CA VAL A 289 -9.18 5.09 -13.35
C VAL A 289 -9.64 5.91 -14.58
N PRO A 290 -10.70 6.74 -14.52
CA PRO A 290 -11.02 7.64 -15.62
C PRO A 290 -9.91 8.64 -15.96
N ALA A 291 -9.18 9.13 -14.95
CA ALA A 291 -8.03 10.01 -15.17
C ALA A 291 -6.88 9.26 -15.86
N LEU A 292 -6.62 8.02 -15.46
CA LEU A 292 -5.64 7.13 -16.09
C LEU A 292 -5.94 6.94 -17.59
N PHE A 293 -7.20 6.67 -17.95
CA PHE A 293 -7.59 6.55 -19.37
C PHE A 293 -7.34 7.82 -20.16
N ALA A 294 -7.55 8.99 -19.55
CA ALA A 294 -7.28 10.27 -20.19
C ALA A 294 -5.77 10.50 -20.38
N ASP A 295 -4.96 10.15 -19.39
CA ASP A 295 -3.50 10.30 -19.42
C ASP A 295 -2.85 9.37 -20.47
N HIS A 296 -3.32 8.13 -20.58
CA HIS A 296 -2.82 7.14 -21.53
C HIS A 296 -3.50 7.19 -22.90
N ALA A 297 -4.53 8.05 -23.06
CA ALA A 297 -5.40 8.08 -24.24
C ALA A 297 -5.95 6.67 -24.61
N SER A 298 -6.28 5.86 -23.60
CA SER A 298 -6.67 4.46 -23.78
C SER A 298 -7.90 4.32 -24.69
N PRO A 299 -7.87 3.45 -25.71
CA PRO A 299 -9.00 3.24 -26.60
C PRO A 299 -10.20 2.57 -25.89
N PRO A 300 -11.43 2.71 -26.42
CA PRO A 300 -12.63 2.17 -25.78
C PRO A 300 -12.60 0.67 -25.39
N PRO A 301 -12.00 -0.25 -26.18
CA PRO A 301 -11.92 -1.66 -25.78
C PRO A 301 -11.12 -1.88 -24.48
N GLU A 302 -10.01 -1.16 -24.29
CA GLU A 302 -9.20 -1.24 -23.07
C GLU A 302 -9.96 -0.65 -21.87
N GLN A 303 -10.63 0.49 -22.07
CA GLN A 303 -11.48 1.07 -21.04
C GLN A 303 -12.61 0.13 -20.61
N LEU A 304 -13.24 -0.57 -21.58
CA LEU A 304 -14.27 -1.57 -21.31
C LEU A 304 -13.71 -2.77 -20.55
N ALA A 305 -12.49 -3.21 -20.86
CA ALA A 305 -11.86 -4.33 -20.17
C ALA A 305 -11.57 -3.99 -18.69
N VAL A 306 -10.96 -2.83 -18.44
CA VAL A 306 -10.70 -2.34 -17.07
C VAL A 306 -12.01 -2.09 -16.31
N ALA A 307 -13.05 -1.57 -16.96
CA ALA A 307 -14.35 -1.37 -16.33
C ALA A 307 -15.04 -2.72 -15.99
N ALA A 308 -14.92 -3.73 -16.85
CA ALA A 308 -15.42 -5.08 -16.59
C ALA A 308 -14.68 -5.73 -15.42
N TYR A 309 -13.34 -5.59 -15.38
CA TYR A 309 -12.51 -6.02 -14.26
C TYR A 309 -12.92 -5.36 -12.94
N ALA A 310 -13.00 -4.02 -12.89
CA ALA A 310 -13.40 -3.29 -11.68
C ALA A 310 -14.81 -3.69 -11.21
N LYS A 311 -15.77 -3.86 -12.12
CA LYS A 311 -17.10 -4.38 -11.80
C LYS A 311 -17.05 -5.82 -11.29
N GLY A 312 -16.23 -6.68 -11.88
CA GLY A 312 -16.05 -8.05 -11.42
C GLY A 312 -15.50 -8.11 -9.99
N LEU A 313 -14.55 -7.23 -9.64
CA LEU A 313 -14.09 -7.08 -8.25
C LEU A 313 -15.20 -6.59 -7.31
N GLN A 314 -16.11 -5.72 -7.77
CA GLN A 314 -17.29 -5.29 -6.99
C GLN A 314 -18.26 -6.46 -6.75
N ASP A 315 -18.55 -7.24 -7.80
CA ASP A 315 -19.42 -8.42 -7.70
C ASP A 315 -18.81 -9.47 -6.76
N TRP A 316 -17.50 -9.70 -6.86
CA TRP A 316 -16.79 -10.60 -5.96
C TRP A 316 -16.92 -10.12 -4.50
N GLN A 317 -16.69 -8.83 -4.24
CA GLN A 317 -16.86 -8.28 -2.90
C GLN A 317 -18.29 -8.40 -2.38
N ALA A 318 -19.31 -8.11 -3.19
CA ALA A 318 -20.70 -8.26 -2.75
C ALA A 318 -21.05 -9.75 -2.52
N GLY A 319 -20.62 -10.62 -3.43
CA GLY A 319 -20.88 -12.04 -3.40
C GLY A 319 -20.20 -12.78 -2.25
N GLY A 320 -18.92 -12.48 -1.99
CA GLY A 320 -18.18 -13.06 -0.87
C GLY A 320 -18.80 -12.70 0.48
N HIS A 321 -19.32 -11.49 0.65
CA HIS A 321 -20.07 -11.12 1.86
C HIS A 321 -21.34 -11.97 2.02
N GLU A 322 -22.13 -12.10 0.96
CA GLU A 322 -23.37 -12.86 0.99
C GLU A 322 -23.12 -14.35 1.27
N TRP A 323 -22.05 -14.91 0.72
CA TRP A 323 -21.64 -16.28 1.01
C TRP A 323 -21.20 -16.47 2.47
N HIS A 324 -20.39 -15.57 3.04
CA HIS A 324 -20.06 -15.63 4.47
C HIS A 324 -21.31 -15.54 5.37
N ALA A 325 -22.28 -14.69 5.01
CA ALA A 325 -23.52 -14.54 5.78
C ALA A 325 -24.46 -15.75 5.70
N ARG A 326 -24.29 -16.63 4.70
CA ARG A 326 -25.19 -17.78 4.43
C ARG A 326 -24.55 -19.14 4.66
N SER A 327 -23.24 -19.26 4.52
CA SER A 327 -22.55 -20.55 4.55
C SER A 327 -22.47 -21.10 5.98
N SER A 328 -22.61 -22.42 6.09
CA SER A 328 -22.46 -23.15 7.36
C SER A 328 -21.05 -23.09 7.93
N ARG A 329 -20.04 -22.77 7.10
CA ARG A 329 -18.62 -22.67 7.47
C ARG A 329 -18.33 -21.57 8.50
N TYR A 330 -19.15 -20.52 8.58
CA TYR A 330 -18.90 -19.33 9.43
C TYR A 330 -20.11 -18.95 10.30
N MET A 331 -21.03 -19.88 10.58
CA MET A 331 -22.28 -19.60 11.29
C MET A 331 -22.03 -19.12 12.74
N ASN A 332 -22.00 -17.80 12.90
CA ASN A 332 -22.32 -17.13 14.16
C ASN A 332 -23.85 -16.96 14.21
N ASP A 333 -24.53 -17.53 15.22
CA ASP A 333 -26.00 -17.60 15.39
C ASP A 333 -26.75 -16.25 15.22
N GLY A 334 -26.04 -15.11 15.21
CA GLY A 334 -26.59 -13.77 14.96
C GLY A 334 -26.80 -13.38 13.48
N ALA A 335 -25.97 -13.85 12.54
CA ALA A 335 -25.98 -13.35 11.15
C ALA A 335 -27.22 -13.78 10.35
N ALA A 336 -27.68 -15.02 10.55
CA ALA A 336 -28.84 -15.59 9.86
C ALA A 336 -30.18 -14.90 10.22
N THR A 337 -30.25 -14.20 11.36
CA THR A 337 -31.47 -13.51 11.82
C THR A 337 -31.65 -12.10 11.25
N ALA A 338 -30.57 -11.47 10.77
CA ALA A 338 -30.64 -10.15 10.13
C ALA A 338 -31.11 -10.24 8.67
N THR A 339 -30.67 -11.26 7.94
CA THR A 339 -31.00 -11.50 6.52
C THR A 339 -32.44 -12.00 6.31
N THR A 340 -33.02 -12.70 7.29
CA THR A 340 -34.41 -13.20 7.24
C THR A 340 -35.50 -12.13 7.34
N ARG A 341 -35.17 -10.86 7.63
CA ARG A 341 -36.15 -9.75 7.60
C ARG A 341 -36.34 -9.07 6.25
N VAL A 342 -35.68 -9.54 5.18
CA VAL A 342 -35.86 -9.05 3.81
C VAL A 342 -36.48 -10.14 2.94
N LEU A 343 -37.71 -10.56 3.24
CA LEU A 343 -38.49 -11.38 2.33
C LEU A 343 -39.92 -10.88 2.17
N THR A 344 -40.33 -10.80 0.90
CA THR A 344 -41.69 -10.64 0.35
C THR A 344 -42.29 -9.23 0.31
N GLY A 345 -41.89 -8.45 -0.70
CA GLY A 345 -42.64 -7.28 -1.21
C GLY A 345 -42.96 -7.46 -2.70
N PRO A 346 -44.10 -6.94 -3.22
CA PRO A 346 -44.59 -7.28 -4.55
C PRO A 346 -43.66 -6.80 -5.67
N THR A 347 -43.28 -7.71 -6.57
CA THR A 347 -42.50 -7.45 -7.78
C THR A 347 -43.41 -6.85 -8.87
N GLY A 348 -43.59 -5.53 -8.84
CA GLY A 348 -44.31 -4.79 -9.88
C GLY A 348 -43.44 -3.67 -10.46
N LEU A 349 -43.40 -3.58 -11.80
CA LEU A 349 -42.82 -2.46 -12.53
C LEU A 349 -43.54 -1.16 -12.11
N GLY A 350 -42.89 -0.34 -11.28
CA GLY A 350 -43.43 0.94 -10.80
C GLY A 350 -43.21 1.29 -9.33
N SER A 351 -42.45 0.52 -8.54
CA SER A 351 -42.17 0.84 -7.12
C SER A 351 -40.79 1.44 -6.83
N SER A 352 -40.04 1.84 -7.86
CA SER A 352 -38.67 2.41 -7.74
C SER A 352 -38.61 3.86 -7.27
N GLY A 353 -39.68 4.42 -6.68
CA GLY A 353 -39.69 5.82 -6.28
C GLY A 353 -40.74 6.09 -5.22
N SER A 354 -40.43 5.82 -3.95
CA SER A 354 -40.94 6.55 -2.77
C SER A 354 -40.76 5.76 -1.47
N ARG A 355 -39.52 5.64 -1.00
CA ARG A 355 -39.22 5.69 0.45
C ARG A 355 -37.89 6.40 0.67
N PRO A 356 -37.87 7.71 0.97
CA PRO A 356 -36.69 8.32 1.56
C PRO A 356 -36.58 7.76 2.98
N ARG A 357 -35.85 6.67 3.16
CA ARG A 357 -35.25 6.40 4.47
C ARG A 357 -34.11 7.41 4.60
N LEU A 358 -34.41 8.58 5.16
CA LEU A 358 -33.43 9.35 5.92
C LEU A 358 -33.09 8.52 7.16
N GLY A 359 -32.40 7.39 6.94
CA GLY A 359 -31.68 6.67 7.99
C GLY A 359 -30.40 7.42 8.32
N PRO A 360 -29.70 7.05 9.40
CA PRO A 360 -28.36 7.56 9.63
C PRO A 360 -27.49 7.33 8.38
N ILE A 361 -26.62 8.29 8.09
CA ILE A 361 -25.61 8.18 7.04
C ILE A 361 -24.85 6.86 7.28
N GLY A 362 -24.85 5.95 6.30
CA GLY A 362 -24.20 4.64 6.42
C GLY A 362 -22.68 4.76 6.59
N PRO A 363 -21.98 3.71 7.08
CA PRO A 363 -20.56 3.79 7.46
C PRO A 363 -19.65 4.38 6.37
N GLY A 364 -19.76 3.93 5.12
CA GLY A 364 -18.95 4.45 4.01
C GLY A 364 -19.19 5.93 3.68
N MET A 365 -20.43 6.43 3.80
CA MET A 365 -20.70 7.85 3.55
C MET A 365 -20.19 8.74 4.70
N ARG A 366 -20.19 8.25 5.95
CA ARG A 366 -19.52 8.95 7.07
C ARG A 366 -18.02 9.03 6.82
N ARG A 367 -17.42 7.92 6.41
CA ARG A 367 -15.99 7.82 6.09
C ARG A 367 -15.59 8.82 5.00
N ARG A 368 -16.29 8.78 3.87
CA ARG A 368 -16.09 9.70 2.75
C ARG A 368 -16.24 11.17 3.18
N ALA A 369 -17.28 11.49 3.94
CA ALA A 369 -17.48 12.86 4.42
C ALA A 369 -16.30 13.36 5.28
N ARG A 370 -15.73 12.51 6.14
CA ARG A 370 -14.56 12.84 6.97
C ARG A 370 -13.28 13.06 6.16
N GLN A 371 -13.00 12.18 5.20
CA GLN A 371 -11.82 12.30 4.36
C GLN A 371 -11.82 13.60 3.53
N HIS A 372 -13.00 14.15 3.23
CA HIS A 372 -13.15 15.39 2.45
C HIS A 372 -13.50 16.64 3.27
N SER A 373 -13.43 16.58 4.61
CA SER A 373 -13.77 17.72 5.48
C SER A 373 -12.64 18.13 6.43
N GLN A 374 -11.41 17.66 6.19
CA GLN A 374 -10.25 17.99 7.01
C GLN A 374 -9.95 19.50 6.95
N PRO A 375 -9.99 20.24 8.07
CA PRO A 375 -9.72 21.67 8.04
C PRO A 375 -8.24 21.98 7.71
N VAL A 376 -8.01 22.85 6.73
CA VAL A 376 -6.65 23.31 6.33
C VAL A 376 -6.24 24.59 7.07
N PHE A 377 -4.93 24.79 7.25
CA PHE A 377 -4.33 25.93 7.97
C PHE A 377 -4.83 26.08 9.41
N THR A 378 -5.09 24.94 10.06
CA THR A 378 -5.60 24.90 11.42
C THR A 378 -4.48 25.25 12.38
N ARG A 379 -4.72 26.20 13.28
CA ARG A 379 -3.76 26.51 14.34
C ARG A 379 -3.71 25.37 15.34
N VAL A 380 -2.64 24.59 15.29
CA VAL A 380 -2.43 23.45 16.19
C VAL A 380 -1.38 23.75 17.25
N GLY A 381 -0.41 24.63 16.97
CA GLY A 381 0.76 24.79 17.85
C GLY A 381 1.65 23.54 17.87
N HIS A 382 2.78 23.63 18.57
CA HIS A 382 3.75 22.54 18.66
C HIS A 382 3.11 21.22 19.13
N LEU A 383 3.49 20.11 18.50
CA LEU A 383 3.09 18.77 18.90
C LEU A 383 4.13 18.25 19.91
N PRO A 384 3.81 18.17 21.22
CA PRO A 384 4.75 17.63 22.19
C PRO A 384 4.97 16.15 21.91
N LEU A 385 6.22 15.68 21.83
CA LEU A 385 6.52 14.28 21.51
C LEU A 385 6.75 13.45 22.79
N PRO A 386 6.25 12.19 22.85
CA PRO A 386 6.72 11.24 23.86
C PRO A 386 8.17 10.83 23.56
N GLU A 387 8.78 10.05 24.45
CA GLU A 387 10.06 9.41 24.14
C GLU A 387 9.87 8.43 22.98
N LEU A 388 10.52 8.71 21.85
CA LEU A 388 10.51 7.84 20.67
C LEU A 388 11.56 6.73 20.85
N TYR A 389 11.13 5.47 20.71
CA TYR A 389 12.02 4.32 20.91
C TYR A 389 13.03 4.20 19.77
N MET A 390 14.27 4.64 20.00
CA MET A 390 15.41 4.52 19.08
C MET A 390 16.59 3.85 19.81
N PRO A 391 16.81 2.54 19.60
CA PRO A 391 17.86 1.81 20.31
C PRO A 391 19.27 2.02 19.73
N PHE A 392 19.38 2.70 18.59
CA PHE A 392 20.63 2.88 17.86
C PHE A 392 21.21 4.28 18.07
N ALA A 393 22.52 4.35 18.29
CA ALA A 393 23.25 5.61 18.31
C ALA A 393 23.56 6.06 16.88
N PHE A 394 23.49 7.35 16.62
CA PHE A 394 23.96 7.93 15.36
C PHE A 394 25.47 8.15 15.37
N ARG A 395 26.08 8.10 14.19
CA ARG A 395 27.47 8.49 13.93
C ARG A 395 27.48 9.74 13.06
N THR A 396 28.54 10.54 13.13
CA THR A 396 28.65 11.78 12.33
C THR A 396 29.96 11.77 11.56
N ASN A 397 29.87 12.01 10.25
CA ASN A 397 31.02 12.16 9.39
C ASN A 397 31.87 13.39 9.80
N PRO A 398 33.19 13.26 9.99
CA PRO A 398 34.04 14.38 10.39
C PRO A 398 34.15 15.50 9.33
N GLY A 399 33.76 15.24 8.08
CA GLY A 399 33.76 16.20 6.97
C GLY A 399 32.58 17.20 6.97
N ILE A 400 31.65 17.11 7.92
CA ILE A 400 30.40 17.90 7.96
C ILE A 400 30.60 19.40 7.77
N ASP A 401 31.61 20.01 8.41
CA ASP A 401 31.81 21.46 8.32
C ASP A 401 32.25 21.91 6.94
N GLU A 402 32.98 21.07 6.21
CA GLU A 402 33.36 21.33 4.83
C GLU A 402 32.16 21.11 3.89
N ALA A 403 31.36 20.07 4.12
CA ALA A 403 30.13 19.82 3.38
C ALA A 403 29.14 21.00 3.52
N ARG A 404 28.93 21.53 4.74
CA ARG A 404 28.09 22.72 5.00
C ARG A 404 28.54 23.95 4.21
N ARG A 405 29.85 24.20 4.13
CA ARG A 405 30.40 25.34 3.36
C ARG A 405 30.22 25.14 1.86
N TYR A 406 30.49 23.93 1.38
CA TYR A 406 30.40 23.57 -0.02
C TYR A 406 28.97 23.69 -0.55
N SER A 407 28.00 23.13 0.18
CA SER A 407 26.65 22.89 -0.32
C SER A 407 25.88 24.19 -0.62
N VAL A 408 26.15 25.27 0.12
CA VAL A 408 25.60 26.62 -0.16
C VAL A 408 26.06 27.12 -1.55
N GLY A 409 27.31 26.85 -1.91
CA GLY A 409 27.86 27.19 -3.22
C GLY A 409 27.17 26.41 -4.33
N TRP A 410 26.97 25.11 -4.13
CA TRP A 410 26.28 24.25 -5.09
C TRP A 410 24.82 24.67 -5.27
N ALA A 411 24.05 24.83 -4.19
CA ALA A 411 22.63 25.23 -4.24
C ALA A 411 22.43 26.57 -4.97
N ARG A 412 23.33 27.54 -4.76
CA ARG A 412 23.34 28.80 -5.50
C ARG A 412 23.62 28.58 -6.99
N SER A 413 24.57 27.72 -7.33
CA SER A 413 24.99 27.49 -8.73
C SER A 413 23.89 26.83 -9.57
N VAL A 414 23.09 25.94 -8.98
CA VAL A 414 21.94 25.30 -9.65
C VAL A 414 20.68 26.18 -9.61
N GLY A 415 20.71 27.28 -8.86
CA GLY A 415 19.65 28.29 -8.83
C GLY A 415 18.50 27.98 -7.87
N MET A 416 18.75 27.26 -6.77
CA MET A 416 17.73 27.00 -5.73
C MET A 416 17.32 28.27 -4.97
N PHE A 417 18.09 29.36 -5.09
CA PHE A 417 17.77 30.67 -4.51
C PHE A 417 17.21 31.68 -5.52
N ASP A 418 16.96 31.23 -6.76
CA ASP A 418 16.41 32.08 -7.81
C ASP A 418 14.90 32.24 -7.64
N SER A 419 14.36 33.37 -8.11
CA SER A 419 12.92 33.58 -8.14
C SER A 419 12.23 32.58 -9.07
N VAL A 420 11.18 31.93 -8.59
CA VAL A 420 10.36 30.98 -9.36
C VAL A 420 9.07 31.66 -9.82
N PRO A 421 8.74 31.67 -11.13
CA PRO A 421 7.49 32.24 -11.60
C PRO A 421 6.26 31.57 -10.95
N GLY A 422 5.34 32.38 -10.42
CA GLY A 422 4.12 31.89 -9.75
C GLY A 422 4.25 31.67 -8.25
N VAL A 423 5.48 31.68 -7.71
CA VAL A 423 5.76 31.75 -6.27
C VAL A 423 6.11 33.21 -5.92
N GLU A 424 5.58 33.75 -4.82
CA GLU A 424 5.77 35.16 -4.45
C GLU A 424 7.23 35.52 -4.12
N ILE A 425 7.49 36.79 -3.78
CA ILE A 425 8.83 37.38 -3.67
C ILE A 425 9.72 36.55 -2.72
N GLY A 426 10.78 35.95 -3.26
CA GLY A 426 11.82 35.23 -2.48
C GLY A 426 12.24 33.88 -3.06
N GLY A 427 11.50 33.34 -4.04
CA GLY A 427 11.75 31.98 -4.54
C GLY A 427 11.23 30.91 -3.57
N VAL A 428 11.49 29.63 -3.87
CA VAL A 428 11.11 28.51 -2.97
C VAL A 428 11.98 28.57 -1.71
N TRP A 429 13.31 28.69 -1.89
CA TRP A 429 14.28 28.85 -0.81
C TRP A 429 15.05 30.15 -0.93
N ASP A 430 15.53 30.64 0.22
CA ASP A 430 16.61 31.60 0.30
C ASP A 430 17.84 30.95 0.97
N GLU A 431 19.00 31.59 0.87
CA GLU A 431 20.25 31.07 1.43
C GLU A 431 20.18 30.86 2.95
N ARG A 432 19.44 31.73 3.66
CA ARG A 432 19.30 31.65 5.12
C ARG A 432 18.50 30.40 5.51
N ARG A 433 17.38 30.13 4.83
CA ARG A 433 16.55 28.93 5.02
C ARG A 433 17.37 27.68 4.75
N TYR A 434 18.09 27.65 3.62
CA TYR A 434 18.96 26.52 3.27
C TYR A 434 20.02 26.21 4.33
N ILE A 435 20.71 27.24 4.85
CA ILE A 435 21.66 27.06 5.96
C ILE A 435 20.94 26.54 7.21
N GLY A 436 19.73 27.03 7.51
CA GLY A 436 18.93 26.58 8.65
C GLY A 436 18.41 25.14 8.52
N PHE A 437 18.17 24.65 7.31
CA PHE A 437 17.80 23.25 7.09
C PHE A 437 18.95 22.28 7.40
N ASP A 438 20.19 22.74 7.27
CA ASP A 438 21.42 22.00 7.61
C ASP A 438 21.41 20.56 7.05
N LEU A 439 21.11 20.42 5.76
CA LEU A 439 21.03 19.10 5.11
C LEU A 439 22.37 18.34 5.09
N ALA A 440 23.48 19.07 5.23
CA ALA A 440 24.80 18.47 5.45
C ALA A 440 24.89 17.73 6.79
N HIS A 441 24.17 18.18 7.83
CA HIS A 441 24.07 17.45 9.09
C HIS A 441 23.33 16.13 8.92
N CYS A 442 22.19 16.13 8.23
CA CYS A 442 21.49 14.89 7.88
C CYS A 442 22.41 13.95 7.07
N ALA A 443 23.01 14.45 5.98
CA ALA A 443 23.94 13.70 5.12
C ALA A 443 25.07 13.05 5.91
N SER A 444 25.65 13.78 6.87
CA SER A 444 26.78 13.31 7.67
C SER A 444 26.46 12.15 8.58
N MET A 445 25.18 11.91 8.88
CA MET A 445 24.75 10.81 9.74
C MET A 445 24.23 9.64 8.94
N ILE A 446 23.40 9.89 7.92
CA ILE A 446 22.93 8.84 7.01
C ILE A 446 24.07 8.22 6.19
N HIS A 447 25.18 8.95 6.04
CA HIS A 447 26.34 8.52 5.27
C HIS A 447 27.65 8.76 6.06
N ALA A 448 27.69 8.26 7.29
CA ALA A 448 28.76 8.53 8.26
C ALA A 448 30.16 8.09 7.81
N ASP A 449 30.26 7.03 7.01
CA ASP A 449 31.52 6.46 6.52
C ASP A 449 31.94 6.98 5.13
N ALA A 450 31.18 7.90 4.55
CA ALA A 450 31.48 8.50 3.25
C ALA A 450 32.82 9.24 3.26
N ASP A 451 33.55 9.21 2.14
CA ASP A 451 34.61 10.20 1.96
C ASP A 451 34.03 11.62 1.78
N LEU A 452 34.89 12.63 1.73
CA LEU A 452 34.42 14.01 1.66
C LEU A 452 33.64 14.31 0.37
N ASP A 453 33.99 13.70 -0.75
CA ASP A 453 33.30 13.96 -2.02
C ASP A 453 31.98 13.19 -2.12
N GLU A 454 31.94 11.96 -1.59
CA GLU A 454 30.71 11.20 -1.36
C GLU A 454 29.76 11.97 -0.42
N LEU A 455 30.25 12.54 0.69
CA LEU A 455 29.43 13.31 1.64
C LEU A 455 28.84 14.57 0.99
N LYS A 456 29.63 15.30 0.19
CA LYS A 456 29.14 16.45 -0.58
C LYS A 456 28.05 16.02 -1.56
N LEU A 457 28.26 14.92 -2.28
CA LEU A 457 27.28 14.40 -3.21
C LEU A 457 25.97 14.00 -2.51
N SER A 458 26.04 13.31 -1.36
CA SER A 458 24.86 12.99 -0.55
C SER A 458 24.14 14.24 -0.04
N THR A 459 24.90 15.26 0.36
CA THR A 459 24.34 16.56 0.77
C THR A 459 23.57 17.23 -0.38
N ASP A 460 24.12 17.19 -1.58
CA ASP A 460 23.50 17.79 -2.77
C ASP A 460 22.24 17.01 -3.21
N TRP A 461 22.25 15.67 -3.15
CA TRP A 461 21.07 14.84 -3.41
C TRP A 461 19.95 15.08 -2.41
N LEU A 462 20.26 15.15 -1.11
CA LEU A 462 19.29 15.54 -0.09
C LEU A 462 18.73 16.95 -0.35
N SER A 463 19.62 17.89 -0.71
CA SER A 463 19.22 19.25 -1.09
C SER A 463 18.26 19.27 -2.28
N TRP A 464 18.51 18.45 -3.30
CA TRP A 464 17.64 18.36 -4.47
C TRP A 464 16.28 17.73 -4.15
N GLY A 465 16.26 16.62 -3.40
CA GLY A 465 15.02 15.96 -2.98
C GLY A 465 14.13 16.86 -2.14
N THR A 466 14.70 17.47 -1.09
CA THR A 466 13.95 18.41 -0.21
C THR A 466 13.53 19.68 -0.96
N TYR A 467 14.31 20.15 -1.94
CA TYR A 467 13.89 21.28 -2.77
C TYR A 467 12.69 20.92 -3.65
N GLY A 468 12.68 19.72 -4.22
CA GLY A 468 11.54 19.20 -5.00
C GLY A 468 10.26 19.14 -4.15
N ASP A 469 10.37 18.57 -2.94
CA ASP A 469 9.30 18.48 -1.96
C ASP A 469 8.68 19.85 -1.62
N ASP A 470 9.49 20.91 -1.46
CA ASP A 470 8.96 22.28 -1.26
C ASP A 470 8.48 22.95 -2.56
N PHE A 471 9.11 22.63 -3.70
CA PHE A 471 8.82 23.25 -4.99
C PHE A 471 7.47 22.82 -5.55
N PHE A 472 7.13 21.54 -5.47
CA PHE A 472 5.89 20.99 -6.04
C PHE A 472 4.61 21.62 -5.47
N PRO A 473 4.38 21.64 -4.14
CA PRO A 473 3.20 22.28 -3.57
C PRO A 473 3.21 23.80 -3.78
N ALA A 474 4.37 24.45 -3.70
CA ALA A 474 4.49 25.90 -3.91
C ALA A 474 4.12 26.34 -5.34
N VAL A 475 4.54 25.57 -6.35
CA VAL A 475 4.36 25.93 -7.77
C VAL A 475 3.03 25.38 -8.33
N PHE A 476 2.68 24.14 -7.99
CA PHE A 476 1.54 23.45 -8.58
C PHE A 476 0.33 23.33 -7.64
N GLY A 477 0.57 23.15 -6.33
CA GLY A 477 -0.48 22.91 -5.34
C GLY A 477 -1.46 24.08 -5.21
N GLY A 478 -0.94 25.31 -5.01
CA GLY A 478 -1.77 26.51 -4.85
C GLY A 478 -2.69 26.82 -6.04
N THR A 479 -2.28 26.48 -7.26
CA THR A 479 -3.08 26.66 -8.49
C THR A 479 -3.85 25.41 -8.90
N ARG A 480 -3.62 24.27 -8.22
CA ARG A 480 -4.13 22.94 -8.57
C ARG A 480 -3.83 22.56 -10.04
N ASN A 481 -2.66 22.96 -10.54
CA ASN A 481 -2.29 22.75 -11.93
C ASN A 481 -1.59 21.40 -12.13
N LEU A 482 -2.37 20.32 -12.02
CA LEU A 482 -1.88 18.94 -12.16
C LEU A 482 -1.27 18.67 -13.53
N ALA A 483 -1.80 19.28 -14.61
CA ALA A 483 -1.25 19.12 -15.95
C ALA A 483 0.19 19.64 -16.05
N ALA A 484 0.49 20.79 -15.43
CA ALA A 484 1.85 21.34 -15.40
C ALA A 484 2.78 20.49 -14.52
N ALA A 485 2.28 19.97 -13.39
CA ALA A 485 3.04 19.06 -12.53
C ALA A 485 3.41 17.77 -13.28
N LYS A 486 2.44 17.12 -13.94
CA LYS A 486 2.65 15.93 -14.78
C LYS A 486 3.68 16.19 -15.89
N ALA A 487 3.56 17.32 -16.58
CA ALA A 487 4.53 17.71 -17.61
C ALA A 487 5.94 17.94 -17.07
N CYS A 488 6.07 18.47 -15.84
CA CYS A 488 7.37 18.62 -15.17
C CYS A 488 7.97 17.25 -14.85
N VAL A 489 7.21 16.36 -14.19
CA VAL A 489 7.67 15.02 -13.81
C VAL A 489 8.06 14.19 -15.04
N ALA A 490 7.24 14.20 -16.09
CA ALA A 490 7.51 13.47 -17.33
C ALA A 490 8.81 13.91 -18.03
N ARG A 491 9.33 15.11 -17.73
CA ARG A 491 10.57 15.64 -18.30
C ARG A 491 11.81 15.28 -17.48
N LEU A 492 11.67 14.98 -16.18
CA LEU A 492 12.81 14.65 -15.30
C LEU A 492 13.63 13.44 -15.76
N PRO A 493 13.04 12.32 -16.27
CA PRO A 493 13.81 11.18 -16.79
C PRO A 493 14.82 11.53 -17.88
N ALA A 494 14.58 12.58 -18.67
CA ALA A 494 15.50 13.01 -19.73
C ALA A 494 16.82 13.57 -19.18
N PHE A 495 16.89 13.88 -17.88
CA PHE A 495 18.10 14.32 -17.18
C PHE A 495 18.83 13.17 -16.48
N MET A 496 18.31 11.93 -16.59
CA MET A 496 18.93 10.71 -16.08
C MET A 496 19.20 9.68 -17.20
N PRO A 497 19.96 10.04 -18.25
CA PRO A 497 20.25 9.13 -19.34
C PRO A 497 21.06 7.92 -18.84
N LEU A 498 20.56 6.69 -19.13
CA LEU A 498 21.22 5.45 -18.72
C LEU A 498 22.56 5.23 -19.41
N ASP A 499 22.79 5.83 -20.58
CA ASP A 499 24.09 5.83 -21.26
C ASP A 499 25.04 6.93 -20.75
N ALA A 500 24.60 7.72 -19.75
CA ALA A 500 25.27 8.93 -19.28
C ALA A 500 25.56 9.95 -20.41
N GLY A 501 24.70 9.97 -21.44
CA GLY A 501 24.79 10.87 -22.58
C GLY A 501 24.33 12.31 -22.29
N THR A 502 24.04 13.05 -23.35
CA THR A 502 23.65 14.46 -23.27
C THR A 502 22.22 14.64 -22.75
N THR A 503 22.02 15.54 -21.80
CA THR A 503 20.70 15.96 -21.32
C THR A 503 20.15 17.14 -22.16
N PRO A 504 18.82 17.34 -22.22
CA PRO A 504 18.25 18.55 -22.81
C PRO A 504 18.65 19.82 -22.02
N PRO A 505 18.51 21.03 -22.58
CA PRO A 505 18.73 22.26 -21.84
C PRO A 505 17.76 22.38 -20.65
N PRO A 506 18.26 22.51 -19.41
CA PRO A 506 17.41 22.61 -18.22
C PRO A 506 16.75 23.99 -18.13
N THR A 507 15.50 24.01 -17.68
CA THR A 507 14.64 25.21 -17.65
C THR A 507 14.40 25.76 -16.25
N ASN A 508 14.64 24.97 -15.21
CA ASN A 508 14.43 25.32 -13.81
C ASN A 508 15.52 24.72 -12.91
N ALA A 509 15.51 25.06 -11.62
CA ALA A 509 16.51 24.61 -10.66
C ALA A 509 16.49 23.09 -10.42
N LEU A 510 15.30 22.48 -10.45
CA LEU A 510 15.12 21.03 -10.28
C LEU A 510 15.81 20.25 -11.42
N GLU A 511 15.59 20.67 -12.67
CA GLU A 511 16.24 20.08 -13.85
C GLU A 511 17.75 20.31 -13.86
N ARG A 512 18.22 21.51 -13.49
CA ARG A 512 19.66 21.83 -13.40
C ARG A 512 20.36 20.98 -12.34
N GLY A 513 19.75 20.87 -11.16
CA GLY A 513 20.27 20.05 -10.07
C GLY A 513 20.33 18.58 -10.46
N LEU A 514 19.26 18.03 -11.06
CA LEU A 514 19.22 16.63 -11.47
C LEU A 514 20.27 16.31 -12.54
N ALA A 515 20.46 17.20 -13.52
CA ALA A 515 21.48 17.02 -14.56
C ALA A 515 22.90 16.97 -13.97
N ASP A 516 23.23 17.88 -13.04
CA ASP A 516 24.53 17.91 -12.36
C ASP A 516 24.73 16.65 -11.52
N LEU A 517 23.76 16.35 -10.66
CA LEU A 517 23.79 15.20 -9.75
C LEU A 517 23.92 13.89 -10.52
N TRP A 518 23.12 13.68 -11.57
CA TRP A 518 23.19 12.48 -12.38
C TRP A 518 24.57 12.29 -13.00
N SER A 519 25.16 13.36 -13.57
CA SER A 519 26.47 13.26 -14.21
C SER A 519 27.59 12.82 -13.25
N ARG A 520 27.55 13.31 -12.00
CA ARG A 520 28.50 13.00 -10.92
C ARG A 520 28.26 11.61 -10.31
N THR A 521 27.01 11.16 -10.33
CA THR A 521 26.55 9.93 -9.66
C THR A 521 26.61 8.71 -10.58
N ALA A 522 26.18 8.86 -11.83
CA ALA A 522 26.01 7.76 -12.79
C ALA A 522 27.32 7.29 -13.42
N SER A 523 28.33 8.16 -13.56
CA SER A 523 29.61 7.82 -14.20
C SER A 523 30.34 6.60 -13.60
N PRO A 524 30.45 6.44 -12.27
CA PRO A 524 31.09 5.26 -11.66
C PRO A 524 30.21 3.99 -11.63
N MET A 525 28.93 4.07 -11.96
CA MET A 525 27.99 2.96 -11.81
C MET A 525 28.01 1.97 -12.98
N THR A 526 27.62 0.73 -12.70
CA THR A 526 27.21 -0.22 -13.74
C THR A 526 25.89 0.22 -14.39
N GLU A 527 25.54 -0.35 -15.54
CA GLU A 527 24.25 -0.06 -16.19
C GLU A 527 23.06 -0.49 -15.34
N SER A 528 23.13 -1.64 -14.66
CA SER A 528 22.09 -2.10 -13.72
C SER A 528 21.93 -1.13 -12.55
N ALA A 529 23.03 -0.73 -11.91
CA ALA A 529 22.97 0.21 -10.79
C ALA A 529 22.43 1.59 -11.21
N ARG A 530 22.72 2.04 -12.44
CA ARG A 530 22.08 3.25 -12.99
C ARG A 530 20.58 3.06 -13.19
N ALA A 531 20.15 1.91 -13.70
CA ALA A 531 18.73 1.63 -13.88
C ALA A 531 18.00 1.62 -12.53
N GLU A 532 18.53 0.90 -11.54
CA GLU A 532 17.97 0.82 -10.18
C GLU A 532 17.88 2.19 -9.51
N PHE A 533 18.96 2.99 -9.55
CA PHE A 533 18.96 4.31 -8.94
C PHE A 533 18.05 5.30 -9.68
N ARG A 534 17.99 5.21 -11.01
CA ARG A 534 17.03 5.99 -11.81
C ARG A 534 15.60 5.66 -11.42
N THR A 535 15.26 4.38 -11.27
CA THR A 535 13.93 3.94 -10.84
C THR A 535 13.58 4.54 -9.47
N ALA A 536 14.50 4.51 -8.51
CA ALA A 536 14.26 5.11 -7.18
C ALA A 536 13.94 6.62 -7.26
N VAL A 537 14.60 7.37 -8.15
CA VAL A 537 14.30 8.79 -8.37
C VAL A 537 12.98 8.99 -9.13
N GLU A 538 12.71 8.18 -10.14
CA GLU A 538 11.45 8.22 -10.90
C GLU A 538 10.26 7.95 -9.98
N ASP A 539 10.31 6.89 -9.17
CA ASP A 539 9.25 6.52 -8.22
C ASP A 539 8.97 7.65 -7.22
N MET A 540 10.02 8.26 -6.64
CA MET A 540 9.87 9.43 -5.76
C MET A 540 9.19 10.59 -6.49
N THR A 541 9.66 10.97 -7.69
CA THR A 541 9.09 12.12 -8.41
C THR A 541 7.66 11.88 -8.91
N GLN A 542 7.30 10.64 -9.25
CA GLN A 542 5.93 10.25 -9.59
C GLN A 542 5.02 10.31 -8.37
N SER A 543 5.52 9.95 -7.19
CA SER A 543 4.75 9.98 -5.95
C SER A 543 4.34 11.41 -5.53
N TRP A 544 5.10 12.46 -5.88
CA TRP A 544 4.67 13.85 -5.65
C TRP A 544 3.37 14.22 -6.40
N LEU A 545 3.08 13.56 -7.52
CA LEU A 545 1.81 13.76 -8.23
C LEU A 545 0.63 13.19 -7.44
N TRP A 546 0.85 12.14 -6.65
CA TRP A 546 -0.17 11.54 -5.79
C TRP A 546 -0.59 12.53 -4.69
N GLU A 547 0.37 13.14 -4.00
CA GLU A 547 0.07 14.18 -3.00
C GLU A 547 -0.67 15.37 -3.61
N LEU A 548 -0.25 15.83 -4.80
CA LEU A 548 -0.94 16.92 -5.49
C LEU A 548 -2.37 16.54 -5.91
N GLU A 549 -2.63 15.30 -6.31
CA GLU A 549 -3.98 14.82 -6.65
C GLU A 549 -4.88 14.84 -5.41
N ASN A 550 -4.40 14.29 -4.29
CA ASN A 550 -5.11 14.32 -3.01
C ASN A 550 -5.39 15.76 -2.54
N GLN A 551 -4.42 16.68 -2.67
CA GLN A 551 -4.61 18.11 -2.40
C GLN A 551 -5.68 18.72 -3.32
N ALA A 552 -5.67 18.39 -4.61
CA ALA A 552 -6.63 18.90 -5.59
C ALA A 552 -8.06 18.42 -5.30
N GLN A 553 -8.19 17.16 -4.88
CA GLN A 553 -9.45 16.53 -4.46
C GLN A 553 -9.87 16.88 -3.03
N HIS A 554 -8.97 17.49 -2.25
CA HIS A 554 -9.13 17.70 -0.82
C HIS A 554 -9.51 16.39 -0.13
N HIS A 555 -8.67 15.37 -0.30
CA HIS A 555 -8.91 14.01 0.15
C HIS A 555 -7.78 13.58 1.09
N VAL A 556 -8.12 13.32 2.36
CA VAL A 556 -7.19 12.68 3.28
C VAL A 556 -7.11 11.20 2.92
N PRO A 557 -5.93 10.68 2.56
CA PRO A 557 -5.77 9.26 2.26
C PRO A 557 -6.12 8.41 3.48
N ASP A 558 -6.59 7.19 3.27
CA ASP A 558 -6.72 6.24 4.38
C ASP A 558 -5.33 5.79 4.89
N PRO A 559 -5.23 5.21 6.10
CA PRO A 559 -3.94 4.81 6.66
C PRO A 559 -3.09 3.93 5.76
N VAL A 560 -3.69 3.02 5.00
CA VAL A 560 -2.97 2.10 4.12
C VAL A 560 -2.50 2.81 2.86
N ASP A 561 -3.39 3.56 2.21
CA ASP A 561 -3.05 4.40 1.04
C ASP A 561 -1.97 5.45 1.39
N TYR A 562 -2.04 6.02 2.60
CA TYR A 562 -1.04 6.94 3.14
C TYR A 562 0.33 6.30 3.30
N LEU A 563 0.40 5.09 3.90
CA LEU A 563 1.68 4.41 4.12
C LEU A 563 2.40 4.12 2.79
N GLU A 564 1.65 3.63 1.81
CA GLU A 564 2.19 3.34 0.48
C GLU A 564 2.65 4.60 -0.24
N MET A 565 1.85 5.66 -0.19
CA MET A 565 2.23 6.97 -0.71
C MET A 565 3.50 7.47 -0.03
N ARG A 566 3.54 7.45 1.30
CA ARG A 566 4.59 8.07 2.10
C ARG A 566 5.94 7.37 1.92
N ARG A 567 5.95 6.04 1.73
CA ARG A 567 7.17 5.28 1.37
C ARG A 567 7.78 5.78 0.05
N GLY A 568 6.96 6.17 -0.91
CA GLY A 568 7.40 6.80 -2.15
C GLY A 568 7.80 8.26 -2.00
N THR A 569 7.00 9.08 -1.31
CA THR A 569 7.18 10.54 -1.28
C THR A 569 8.34 11.01 -0.42
N PHE A 570 8.75 10.21 0.57
CA PHE A 570 9.86 10.54 1.46
C PHE A 570 11.24 10.48 0.80
N GLY A 571 11.38 9.77 -0.34
CA GLY A 571 12.66 9.59 -1.01
C GLY A 571 13.62 8.61 -0.32
N SER A 572 13.08 7.69 0.47
CA SER A 572 13.87 6.69 1.20
C SER A 572 14.74 5.86 0.26
N ASP A 573 14.17 5.33 -0.83
CA ASP A 573 14.91 4.45 -1.75
C ASP A 573 16.07 5.17 -2.41
N MET A 574 15.91 6.45 -2.76
CA MET A 574 16.99 7.28 -3.27
C MET A 574 18.08 7.43 -2.20
N THR A 575 17.74 7.86 -0.99
CA THR A 575 18.73 8.15 0.06
C THR A 575 19.44 6.91 0.61
N MET A 576 18.73 5.79 0.77
CA MET A 576 19.31 4.50 1.13
C MET A 576 20.23 3.98 0.02
N SER A 577 19.86 4.19 -1.25
CA SER A 577 20.69 3.75 -2.37
C SER A 577 22.00 4.51 -2.46
N LEU A 578 22.06 5.80 -2.10
CA LEU A 578 23.30 6.60 -2.11
C LEU A 578 24.42 5.94 -1.30
N ALA A 579 24.10 5.21 -0.23
CA ALA A 579 25.07 4.46 0.56
C ALA A 579 25.59 3.19 -0.10
N ARG A 580 24.79 2.64 -1.01
CA ARG A 580 25.07 1.40 -1.73
C ARG A 580 25.79 1.61 -3.06
N LEU A 581 25.68 2.81 -3.65
CA LEU A 581 26.15 3.10 -5.02
C LEU A 581 27.65 2.81 -5.25
N SER A 582 28.50 2.95 -4.23
CA SER A 582 29.93 2.66 -4.36
C SER A 582 30.30 1.19 -4.07
N ARG A 583 29.33 0.32 -3.72
CA ARG A 583 29.59 -0.95 -3.02
C ARG A 583 28.71 -2.15 -3.43
N SER A 584 27.88 -2.03 -4.47
CA SER A 584 27.02 -3.13 -4.96
C SER A 584 27.83 -4.18 -5.74
N GLY A 585 27.78 -5.45 -5.32
CA GLY A 585 28.44 -6.51 -6.10
C GLY A 585 28.46 -7.92 -5.51
N ASN A 586 27.98 -8.15 -4.28
CA ASN A 586 28.20 -9.42 -3.57
C ASN A 586 26.93 -10.17 -3.15
N VAL A 587 25.72 -9.72 -3.50
CA VAL A 587 24.46 -10.38 -3.09
C VAL A 587 23.71 -10.87 -4.33
N PRO A 588 23.27 -12.14 -4.39
CA PRO A 588 22.45 -12.64 -5.50
C PRO A 588 21.14 -11.86 -5.64
N SER A 589 20.70 -11.61 -6.89
CA SER A 589 19.48 -10.82 -7.16
C SER A 589 18.22 -11.40 -6.52
N GLU A 590 18.09 -12.73 -6.51
CA GLU A 590 16.99 -13.45 -5.89
C GLU A 590 16.85 -13.19 -4.37
N VAL A 591 17.95 -12.82 -3.70
CA VAL A 591 17.95 -12.52 -2.25
C VAL A 591 17.38 -11.14 -1.97
N HIS A 592 17.61 -10.16 -2.86
CA HIS A 592 17.07 -8.81 -2.70
C HIS A 592 15.54 -8.77 -2.73
N ASP A 593 14.92 -9.71 -3.45
CA ASP A 593 13.47 -9.79 -3.60
C ASP A 593 12.77 -10.56 -2.47
N THR A 594 13.55 -11.11 -1.55
CA THR A 594 13.03 -11.87 -0.40
C THR A 594 12.26 -10.97 0.55
N ARG A 595 11.30 -11.58 1.24
CA ARG A 595 10.50 -10.93 2.27
C ARG A 595 11.38 -10.29 3.36
N THR A 596 12.41 -11.01 3.82
CA THR A 596 13.28 -10.57 4.91
C THR A 596 13.95 -9.23 4.59
N ILE A 597 14.51 -9.08 3.39
CA ILE A 597 15.16 -7.83 2.97
C ILE A 597 14.15 -6.70 2.81
N ARG A 598 13.02 -6.97 2.15
CA ARG A 598 11.98 -5.95 1.93
C ARG A 598 11.36 -5.46 3.24
N GLU A 599 11.03 -6.34 4.18
CA GLU A 599 10.47 -5.94 5.49
C GLU A 599 11.50 -5.19 6.35
N MET A 600 12.79 -5.52 6.22
CA MET A 600 13.86 -4.77 6.88
C MET A 600 13.89 -3.32 6.37
N GLU A 601 13.81 -3.14 5.05
CA GLU A 601 13.79 -1.82 4.42
C GLU A 601 12.51 -1.06 4.75
N THR A 602 11.32 -1.64 4.55
CA THR A 602 10.05 -0.94 4.82
C THR A 602 9.86 -0.61 6.29
N ALA A 603 10.30 -1.45 7.23
CA ALA A 603 10.27 -1.12 8.66
C ALA A 603 11.16 0.11 8.97
N ALA A 604 12.33 0.22 8.34
CA ALA A 604 13.19 1.37 8.49
C ALA A 604 12.59 2.63 7.84
N GLN A 605 12.07 2.51 6.62
CA GLN A 605 11.38 3.57 5.90
C GLN A 605 10.22 4.14 6.73
N ASP A 606 9.31 3.28 7.21
CA ASP A 606 8.14 3.69 8.00
C ASP A 606 8.57 4.50 9.23
N TYR A 607 9.61 4.05 9.94
CA TYR A 607 10.12 4.75 11.12
C TYR A 607 10.62 6.16 10.77
N ALA A 608 11.41 6.30 9.70
CA ALA A 608 11.94 7.58 9.27
C ALA A 608 10.84 8.53 8.75
N CYS A 609 9.87 8.00 7.99
CA CYS A 609 8.70 8.74 7.53
C CYS A 609 7.89 9.30 8.72
N PHE A 610 7.56 8.44 9.70
CA PHE A 610 6.79 8.88 10.87
C PHE A 610 7.59 9.84 11.75
N THR A 611 8.91 9.69 11.81
CA THR A 611 9.78 10.67 12.46
C THR A 611 9.59 12.04 11.84
N ASN A 612 9.60 12.16 10.50
CA ASN A 612 9.29 13.44 9.87
C ASN A 612 7.90 13.93 10.26
N ASP A 613 6.87 13.10 10.10
CA ASP A 613 5.48 13.50 10.33
C ASP A 613 5.24 14.04 11.75
N VAL A 614 5.81 13.42 12.79
CA VAL A 614 5.59 13.88 14.17
C VAL A 614 6.33 15.19 14.45
N TYR A 615 7.51 15.41 13.86
CA TYR A 615 8.25 16.67 13.99
C TYR A 615 7.69 17.78 13.09
N SER A 616 7.16 17.44 11.90
CA SER A 616 6.64 18.37 10.90
C SER A 616 5.16 18.71 11.08
N TYR A 617 4.42 17.99 11.91
CA TYR A 617 2.97 18.15 12.11
C TYR A 617 2.51 19.62 12.22
N GLN A 618 3.19 20.43 13.04
CA GLN A 618 2.81 21.84 13.17
C GLN A 618 3.05 22.62 11.87
N LYS A 619 4.23 22.46 11.26
CA LYS A 619 4.59 23.11 9.98
C LYS A 619 3.53 22.77 8.93
N GLU A 620 3.27 21.49 8.75
CA GLU A 620 2.37 20.95 7.73
C GLU A 620 0.93 21.41 7.94
N VAL A 621 0.36 21.20 9.14
CA VAL A 621 -1.07 21.49 9.39
C VAL A 621 -1.35 22.99 9.51
N GLU A 622 -0.50 23.75 10.20
CA GLU A 622 -0.76 25.16 10.52
C GLU A 622 -0.26 26.13 9.45
N PHE A 623 0.92 25.86 8.86
CA PHE A 623 1.57 26.81 7.95
C PHE A 623 1.39 26.45 6.48
N GLU A 624 1.28 25.16 6.16
CA GLU A 624 1.20 24.67 4.78
C GLU A 624 -0.21 24.22 4.40
N GLY A 625 -1.06 23.91 5.38
CA GLY A 625 -2.40 23.37 5.14
C GLY A 625 -2.36 21.97 4.54
N GLU A 626 -1.27 21.26 4.81
CA GLU A 626 -0.99 19.93 4.33
C GLU A 626 -1.84 18.88 5.07
N ILE A 627 -2.29 17.87 4.32
CA ILE A 627 -3.14 16.78 4.80
C ILE A 627 -2.41 15.44 4.82
N HIS A 628 -1.22 15.35 4.22
CA HIS A 628 -0.39 14.15 4.13
C HIS A 628 0.54 13.99 5.35
N ASN A 629 -0.05 13.77 6.53
CA ASN A 629 0.70 13.50 7.76
C ASN A 629 0.06 12.33 8.51
N ILE A 630 0.83 11.33 8.97
CA ILE A 630 0.26 10.16 9.64
C ILE A 630 -0.57 10.52 10.88
N VAL A 631 -0.21 11.56 11.62
CA VAL A 631 -0.99 12.01 12.79
C VAL A 631 -2.36 12.51 12.33
N VAL A 632 -2.42 13.31 11.25
CA VAL A 632 -3.69 13.76 10.65
C VAL A 632 -4.52 12.58 10.15
N VAL A 633 -3.89 11.61 9.50
CA VAL A 633 -4.55 10.41 8.98
C VAL A 633 -5.12 9.56 10.12
N VAL A 634 -4.41 9.41 11.23
CA VAL A 634 -4.87 8.68 12.43
C VAL A 634 -5.99 9.44 13.16
N GLU A 635 -5.88 10.76 13.30
CA GLU A 635 -6.97 11.61 13.83
C GLU A 635 -8.26 11.43 13.00
N ASN A 636 -8.12 11.49 11.67
CA ASN A 636 -9.23 11.35 10.75
C ASN A 636 -9.83 9.95 10.77
N PHE A 637 -8.98 8.90 10.76
CA PHE A 637 -9.40 7.51 10.66
C PHE A 637 -9.99 6.97 11.96
N LEU A 638 -9.31 7.15 13.10
CA LEU A 638 -9.75 6.62 14.40
C LEU A 638 -10.66 7.59 15.16
N GLU A 639 -10.88 8.79 14.63
CA GLU A 639 -11.72 9.82 15.25
C GLU A 639 -11.22 10.28 16.64
N VAL A 640 -9.91 10.31 16.82
CA VAL A 640 -9.24 10.70 18.06
C VAL A 640 -8.62 12.09 17.95
N ASP A 641 -8.26 12.69 19.09
CA ASP A 641 -7.52 13.95 19.10
C ASP A 641 -6.04 13.75 18.75
N ARG A 642 -5.37 14.82 18.31
CA ARG A 642 -3.95 14.81 17.93
C ARG A 642 -2.97 14.21 18.94
N LEU A 643 -3.23 14.30 20.25
CA LEU A 643 -2.29 13.75 21.25
C LEU A 643 -2.45 12.23 21.31
N THR A 644 -3.69 11.74 21.28
CA THR A 644 -3.98 10.31 21.16
C THR A 644 -3.47 9.75 19.83
N ALA A 645 -3.67 10.47 18.71
CA ALA A 645 -3.14 10.07 17.40
C ALA A 645 -1.61 10.00 17.40
N ARG A 646 -0.94 11.01 17.96
CA ARG A 646 0.52 11.01 18.15
C ARG A 646 0.99 9.80 18.96
N ASP A 647 0.32 9.46 20.05
CA ASP A 647 0.71 8.32 20.89
C ASP A 647 0.58 7.00 20.13
N ILE A 648 -0.49 6.82 19.36
CA ILE A 648 -0.67 5.67 18.47
C ILE A 648 0.43 5.61 17.41
N VAL A 649 0.82 6.76 16.83
CA VAL A 649 1.94 6.83 15.87
C VAL A 649 3.26 6.46 16.54
N ALA A 650 3.51 6.90 17.78
CA ALA A 650 4.70 6.49 18.53
C ALA A 650 4.72 4.98 18.83
N ASP A 651 3.55 4.38 19.13
CA ASP A 651 3.42 2.94 19.31
C ASP A 651 3.65 2.17 18.00
N LEU A 652 3.17 2.70 16.87
CA LEU A 652 3.47 2.17 15.53
C LEU A 652 4.97 2.23 15.24
N MET A 653 5.62 3.37 15.49
CA MET A 653 7.07 3.53 15.35
C MET A 653 7.82 2.48 16.18
N ALA A 654 7.45 2.31 17.44
CA ALA A 654 8.07 1.32 18.32
C ALA A 654 7.83 -0.12 17.83
N ALA A 655 6.65 -0.42 17.26
CA ALA A 655 6.36 -1.72 16.67
C ALA A 655 7.19 -2.00 15.41
N ARG A 656 7.34 -1.01 14.50
CA ARG A 656 8.21 -1.12 13.32
C ARG A 656 9.67 -1.31 13.71
N MET A 657 10.15 -0.58 14.73
CA MET A 657 11.51 -0.73 15.25
C MET A 657 11.75 -2.14 15.84
N ARG A 658 10.81 -2.66 16.65
CA ARG A 658 10.91 -4.03 17.18
C ARG A 658 10.89 -5.09 16.07
N GLN A 659 10.11 -4.86 15.01
CA GLN A 659 10.15 -5.73 13.83
C GLN A 659 11.52 -5.68 13.15
N PHE A 660 12.10 -4.49 12.96
CA PHE A 660 13.44 -4.33 12.41
C PHE A 660 14.49 -5.06 13.26
N GLU A 661 14.48 -4.90 14.58
CA GLU A 661 15.37 -5.60 15.52
C GLU A 661 15.21 -7.13 15.44
N HIS A 662 13.98 -7.62 15.30
CA HIS A 662 13.70 -9.04 15.12
C HIS A 662 14.26 -9.56 13.78
N ILE A 663 14.05 -8.83 12.69
CA ILE A 663 14.53 -9.22 11.36
C ILE A 663 16.06 -9.35 11.37
N ILE A 664 16.79 -8.36 11.89
CA ILE A 664 18.26 -8.40 11.90
C ILE A 664 18.81 -9.49 12.82
N SER A 665 18.10 -9.87 13.89
CA SER A 665 18.59 -10.82 14.89
C SER A 665 18.18 -12.26 14.63
N VAL A 666 17.09 -12.48 13.88
CA VAL A 666 16.51 -13.81 13.65
C VAL A 666 16.34 -14.11 12.17
N ASP A 667 15.59 -13.29 11.44
CA ASP A 667 15.18 -13.63 10.07
C ASP A 667 16.33 -13.51 9.06
N LEU A 668 17.21 -12.53 9.25
CA LEU A 668 18.38 -12.33 8.39
C LEU A 668 19.42 -13.46 8.53
N PRO A 669 19.80 -13.91 9.75
CA PRO A 669 20.58 -15.14 9.91
C PRO A 669 19.94 -16.38 9.29
N ASN A 670 18.62 -16.56 9.44
CA ASN A 670 17.92 -17.69 8.84
C ASN A 670 17.96 -17.65 7.31
N LEU A 671 17.82 -16.45 6.72
CA LEU A 671 17.96 -16.24 5.27
C LEU A 671 19.34 -16.68 4.77
N PHE A 672 20.40 -16.39 5.53
CA PHE A 672 21.77 -16.78 5.17
C PHE A 672 21.92 -18.29 5.05
N GLU A 673 21.29 -19.04 5.95
CA GLU A 673 21.31 -20.51 5.94
C GLU A 673 20.39 -21.09 4.87
N GLN A 674 19.24 -20.46 4.62
CA GLN A 674 18.28 -20.90 3.60
C GLN A 674 18.87 -20.86 2.19
N TYR A 675 19.61 -19.80 1.86
CA TYR A 675 20.20 -19.59 0.54
C TYR A 675 21.68 -20.01 0.46
N ASP A 676 22.22 -20.65 1.51
CA ASP A 676 23.64 -21.04 1.62
C ASP A 676 24.60 -19.90 1.23
N LEU A 677 24.31 -18.69 1.74
CA LEU A 677 25.05 -17.49 1.34
C LEU A 677 26.51 -17.56 1.80
N ASP A 678 27.41 -17.14 0.93
CA ASP A 678 28.84 -17.06 1.27
C ASP A 678 29.14 -15.87 2.21
N GLU A 679 30.32 -15.90 2.83
CA GLU A 679 30.72 -14.86 3.80
C GLU A 679 30.69 -13.43 3.22
N PRO A 680 31.14 -13.18 1.96
CA PRO A 680 30.97 -11.87 1.32
C PRO A 680 29.50 -11.40 1.23
N ALA A 681 28.57 -12.27 0.83
CA ALA A 681 27.14 -11.94 0.75
C ALA A 681 26.56 -11.64 2.15
N ARG A 682 26.89 -12.47 3.14
CA ARG A 682 26.48 -12.26 4.56
C ARG A 682 26.94 -10.91 5.09
N GLN A 683 28.22 -10.57 4.86
CA GLN A 683 28.79 -9.29 5.27
C GLN A 683 28.15 -8.09 4.57
N ALA A 684 27.80 -8.22 3.29
CA ALA A 684 27.11 -7.17 2.56
C ALA A 684 25.72 -6.89 3.14
N LEU A 685 24.94 -7.93 3.44
CA LEU A 685 23.60 -7.80 4.03
C LEU A 685 23.63 -7.31 5.48
N THR A 686 24.59 -7.76 6.29
CA THR A 686 24.77 -7.23 7.65
C THR A 686 25.16 -5.76 7.63
N ARG A 687 26.04 -5.36 6.70
CA ARG A 687 26.40 -3.95 6.52
C ARG A 687 25.19 -3.11 6.10
N GLN A 688 24.37 -3.60 5.17
CA GLN A 688 23.13 -2.91 4.79
C GLN A 688 22.22 -2.70 6.01
N ALA A 689 22.08 -3.70 6.88
CA ALA A 689 21.31 -3.57 8.11
C ALA A 689 21.93 -2.52 9.06
N ASP A 690 23.25 -2.43 9.16
CA ASP A 690 23.94 -1.40 9.94
C ASP A 690 23.77 0.01 9.36
N GLU A 691 23.83 0.14 8.03
CA GLU A 691 23.58 1.41 7.31
C GLU A 691 22.15 1.91 7.55
N LEU A 692 21.15 1.01 7.60
CA LEU A 692 19.77 1.37 7.96
C LEU A 692 19.63 1.86 9.41
N LYS A 693 20.44 1.35 10.36
CA LYS A 693 20.47 1.84 11.75
C LYS A 693 21.01 3.27 11.81
N ASP A 694 22.12 3.53 11.13
CA ASP A 694 22.69 4.88 11.03
C ASP A 694 21.72 5.83 10.32
N TRP A 695 21.05 5.36 9.26
CA TRP A 695 20.06 6.14 8.51
C TRP A 695 18.87 6.56 9.39
N MET A 696 18.22 5.62 10.08
CA MET A 696 17.08 5.94 10.97
C MET A 696 17.49 6.85 12.13
N SER A 697 18.58 6.53 12.83
CA SER A 697 19.05 7.31 13.98
C SER A 697 19.52 8.71 13.58
N GLY A 698 20.20 8.84 12.43
CA GLY A 698 20.64 10.11 11.88
C GLY A 698 19.49 11.00 11.43
N ILE A 699 18.45 10.42 10.80
CA ILE A 699 17.24 11.17 10.44
C ILE A 699 16.55 11.71 11.69
N MET A 700 16.41 10.91 12.75
CA MET A 700 15.80 11.35 14.00
C MET A 700 16.60 12.48 14.67
N GLU A 701 17.92 12.34 14.78
CA GLU A 701 18.78 13.41 15.33
C GLU A 701 18.70 14.69 14.50
N TRP A 702 18.65 14.59 13.16
CA TRP A 702 18.49 15.78 12.33
C TRP A 702 17.16 16.48 12.58
N HIS A 703 16.04 15.75 12.67
CA HIS A 703 14.73 16.34 12.97
C HIS A 703 14.68 17.02 14.34
N ASP A 704 15.36 16.46 15.35
CA ASP A 704 15.44 17.05 16.69
C ASP A 704 16.18 18.39 16.73
N LYS A 705 17.18 18.58 15.86
CA LYS A 705 18.02 19.80 15.83
C LYS A 705 17.62 20.80 14.76
N CYS A 706 16.97 20.35 13.69
CA CYS A 706 16.73 21.16 12.51
C CYS A 706 15.71 22.26 12.78
N VAL A 707 16.10 23.51 12.55
CA VAL A 707 15.22 24.66 12.79
C VAL A 707 14.02 24.71 11.84
N ARG A 708 14.01 23.90 10.78
CA ARG A 708 12.89 23.77 9.81
C ARG A 708 11.55 23.51 10.48
N TYR A 709 11.56 22.85 11.64
CA TYR A 709 10.35 22.42 12.36
C TYR A 709 10.02 23.29 13.58
N HIS A 710 10.90 24.22 13.94
CA HIS A 710 10.74 25.05 15.13
C HIS A 710 9.74 26.19 14.90
N GLU A 711 8.80 26.39 15.83
CA GLU A 711 7.76 27.41 15.73
C GLU A 711 8.33 28.82 15.51
N ASP A 712 9.44 29.18 16.18
CA ASP A 712 10.03 30.51 16.03
C ASP A 712 10.59 30.75 14.62
N GLN A 713 11.08 29.71 13.96
CA GLN A 713 11.53 29.76 12.57
C GLN A 713 10.33 29.83 11.61
N LEU A 714 9.29 29.01 11.83
CA LEU A 714 8.05 29.02 11.03
C LEU A 714 7.35 30.39 11.08
N LEU A 715 7.27 31.01 12.26
CA LEU A 715 6.72 32.36 12.43
C LEU A 715 7.54 33.42 11.70
N ARG A 716 8.88 33.32 11.74
CA ARG A 716 9.76 34.23 10.98
C ARG A 716 9.56 34.07 9.48
N ASP A 717 9.46 32.82 9.01
CA ASP A 717 9.27 32.52 7.59
C ASP A 717 7.92 33.02 7.09
N ARG A 718 6.85 32.87 7.87
CA ARG A 718 5.53 33.44 7.58
C ARG A 718 5.55 34.97 7.58
N GLY A 719 6.31 35.59 8.49
CA GLY A 719 6.49 37.04 8.55
C GLY A 719 7.26 37.64 7.36
N LEU A 720 8.10 36.84 6.70
CA LEU A 720 8.75 37.17 5.43
C LEU A 720 7.86 36.86 4.22
N ALA A 721 6.95 35.89 4.34
CA ALA A 721 6.01 35.44 3.31
C ALA A 721 4.59 36.02 3.52
N ALA A 722 4.45 37.33 3.76
CA ALA A 722 3.13 37.95 3.84
C ALA A 722 2.68 38.50 2.48
N PRO A 723 1.72 37.82 1.82
CA PRO A 723 0.64 38.46 1.10
C PRO A 723 -0.58 38.47 1.99
N THR A 724 -1.15 39.65 2.08
CA THR A 724 -2.48 39.85 2.64
C THR A 724 -3.51 39.04 1.84
N GLY A 725 -3.98 37.95 2.44
CA GLY A 725 -5.33 37.42 2.28
C GLY A 725 -5.75 36.92 0.90
N PHE A 726 -5.59 35.63 0.65
CA PHE A 726 -6.47 34.89 -0.26
C PHE A 726 -7.80 34.57 0.45
N ALA A 727 -8.62 35.59 0.65
CA ALA A 727 -10.06 35.36 0.70
C ALA A 727 -10.48 35.07 -0.73
N GLN A 728 -10.66 33.79 -1.09
CA GLN A 728 -11.44 33.43 -2.27
C GLN A 728 -12.82 34.06 -2.13
N ARG A 729 -12.99 35.23 -2.76
CA ARG A 729 -14.30 35.83 -2.93
C ARG A 729 -15.07 34.91 -3.86
N PRO A 730 -16.32 34.52 -3.54
CA PRO A 730 -17.10 33.70 -4.43
C PRO A 730 -17.27 34.42 -5.78
N THR A 731 -16.75 33.85 -6.86
CA THR A 731 -16.99 34.30 -8.23
C THR A 731 -17.89 33.28 -8.92
N GLY A 732 -19.17 33.31 -8.56
CA GLY A 732 -20.22 32.51 -9.20
C GLY A 732 -21.39 33.40 -9.64
N LEU A 733 -22.12 32.97 -10.67
CA LEU A 733 -23.38 33.60 -11.07
C LEU A 733 -24.38 33.53 -9.90
N GLY A 734 -24.69 34.69 -9.30
CA GLY A 734 -25.59 34.80 -8.13
C GLY A 734 -25.05 35.63 -6.95
N THR A 735 -23.79 36.09 -6.98
CA THR A 735 -23.16 36.80 -5.85
C THR A 735 -23.49 38.30 -5.77
N SER A 736 -24.58 38.76 -6.40
CA SER A 736 -24.98 40.17 -6.44
C SER A 736 -25.47 40.69 -5.08
N ALA A 737 -26.01 39.82 -4.23
CA ALA A 737 -26.57 40.17 -2.93
C ALA A 737 -25.52 40.47 -1.85
N ALA A 738 -24.28 39.99 -2.01
CA ALA A 738 -23.18 40.29 -1.08
C ALA A 738 -22.61 41.72 -1.27
N ARG A 739 -22.94 42.41 -2.37
CA ARG A 739 -22.40 43.76 -2.68
C ARG A 739 -23.28 44.92 -2.19
N THR A 740 -24.54 44.67 -1.80
CA THR A 740 -25.48 45.73 -1.38
C THR A 740 -25.45 46.02 0.12
N ALA A 741 -24.95 45.11 0.96
CA ALA A 741 -24.85 45.33 2.40
C ALA A 741 -23.75 46.35 2.79
N GLU A 742 -22.72 46.53 1.95
CA GLU A 742 -21.57 47.39 2.25
C GLU A 742 -21.79 48.88 1.90
N LEU A 743 -22.78 49.19 1.04
CA LEU A 743 -23.13 50.57 0.69
C LEU A 743 -24.04 51.25 1.73
N ALA A 744 -24.62 50.49 2.67
CA ALA A 744 -25.51 51.03 3.71
C ALA A 744 -24.79 51.40 5.03
N GLY A 745 -23.50 51.12 5.16
CA GLY A 745 -22.75 51.27 6.42
C GLY A 745 -22.01 52.59 6.64
N ARG A 746 -21.90 53.49 5.65
CA ARG A 746 -21.17 54.76 5.81
C ARG A 746 -22.07 55.85 6.41
N ARG A 747 -22.17 55.89 7.74
CA ARG A 747 -22.57 57.11 8.47
C ARG A 747 -21.37 58.06 8.59
N VAL A 748 -21.54 59.26 8.06
CA VAL A 748 -20.59 60.38 8.13
C VAL A 748 -20.63 61.01 9.53
N PRO A 749 -19.49 61.30 10.19
CA PRO A 749 -19.45 62.25 11.29
C PRO A 749 -19.12 63.67 10.80
N HIS A 750 -19.75 64.65 11.46
CA HIS A 750 -19.54 66.09 11.31
C HIS A 750 -18.13 66.55 11.70
#